data_AF-A0A511TDE9-F1
#
_entry.id   AF-A0A511TDE9-F1
#
_cell.length_a   1.000
_cell.length_b   1.000
_cell.length_c   1.000
_cell.angle_alpha   90.00
_cell.angle_beta   90.00
_cell.angle_gamma   90.00
#
_symmetry.space_group_name_H-M   'P 1'
#
loop_
_entity.id
_entity.type
_entity.pdbx_description
1 polymer ?
#
loop_
_entity_poly.entity_id
_entity_poly.type
_entity_poly.pdbx_seq_one_letter_code
_entity_poly.pdbx_strand_id
1 'polypeptide(L)'
;MMLATVLSASPGLAGDTTNVISIDRYPLPAVRESRYRNRIATELGGGWQTFVGDLHSHPRGHSEMGGVSLNFTPQIRRDEVLLSAFRHGYDFFGTSNHTSSWDNSYDEDDPVGQVSLEQDANGQPEMLTLGGMESHLGSDPEHHFNTFNRRIRFNSNSLWNWHHEILNHYSTDPLQSTHVQLNHPNEDVFFALPTEPDRRRNVRDAVELAEYNDRYFELLRRGFRVAPAANTDSHAATREQLGVPFTLKYSTGAWVWPYIDEPGVPREKIHGRDTAQGRTGIVLPPGEWFDYGNFLRALRNRWVYRTALPPASGFFMVNGRTMGSEFSLAPAERRLDFTVWGTTKDGTGGGNNWTTLKVFSPFQPDTPIKEITYTDPNLIDLKQVFSLTPYESIYVVTLNQQWENAEVTLAPIWVQNPVAKPTISFESPVNHRQTVPVIFVNGGGDTVVLQRARTGTGFNGWQTVGTVTNHFIPLDPSILPTTSQWRVVDPYQPEVVSNAVTLTVSNGLDVRQPTLSTPPLDGVNISLAWTHPTPLAVDYYASRDNGATWTKVGESTVPNRYAYWSFYTGGWGGSNVTLKVVDRADPGHFGVTLPFFVSPELQLKIPATSGNATSNSGAAHTVTDSDLGSCWWTSDGNEQSVYIDLGREHLVKRMEVLFGSENPPSWYMGTSHNGSTWSMHDSGLLSYAPNQTLVKDYTNRTGGGLTARYIRFYVAGNFPGLTNGSQVCDIRLYR
;
A
#
# COMPACT_ATOMS: atom_id res chain seq x y z
N MET A 1 -35.05 -19.01 44.73
CA MET A 1 -35.52 -20.41 44.87
C MET A 1 -36.17 -20.91 43.60
N MET A 2 -37.18 -20.23 43.02
CA MET A 2 -37.87 -20.69 41.80
C MET A 2 -36.95 -20.90 40.58
N LEU A 3 -35.89 -20.09 40.38
CA LEU A 3 -34.99 -20.23 39.21
C LEU A 3 -34.37 -21.63 39.06
N ALA A 4 -33.92 -22.24 40.16
CA ALA A 4 -33.37 -23.61 40.12
C ALA A 4 -34.44 -24.63 39.70
N THR A 5 -35.71 -24.39 40.05
CA THR A 5 -36.88 -25.20 39.66
C THR A 5 -37.34 -24.93 38.23
N VAL A 6 -36.81 -23.90 37.56
CA VAL A 6 -37.16 -23.48 36.21
C VAL A 6 -36.08 -23.87 35.20
N LEU A 7 -34.81 -23.68 35.54
CA LEU A 7 -33.70 -24.24 34.76
C LEU A 7 -33.75 -25.78 34.77
N SER A 8 -34.28 -26.40 35.85
CA SER A 8 -34.56 -27.84 35.90
C SER A 8 -35.90 -28.27 35.26
N ALA A 9 -36.67 -27.36 34.66
CA ALA A 9 -38.01 -27.68 34.11
C ALA A 9 -38.00 -27.98 32.60
N SER A 10 -36.87 -27.84 31.92
CA SER A 10 -36.72 -28.24 30.51
C SER A 10 -36.85 -29.77 30.38
N PRO A 11 -37.87 -30.29 29.64
CA PRO A 11 -38.06 -31.73 29.48
C PRO A 11 -36.96 -32.30 28.57
N GLY A 12 -35.98 -32.98 29.18
CA GLY A 12 -34.83 -33.57 28.48
C GLY A 12 -33.54 -33.62 29.32
N LEU A 13 -33.43 -32.80 30.36
CA LEU A 13 -32.21 -32.73 31.19
C LEU A 13 -31.97 -34.03 31.98
N ALA A 14 -31.00 -34.81 31.53
CA ALA A 14 -30.59 -36.08 32.13
C ALA A 14 -30.16 -35.92 33.61
N GLY A 15 -30.60 -36.83 34.47
CA GLY A 15 -30.50 -36.74 35.92
C GLY A 15 -29.16 -37.17 36.52
N ASP A 16 -28.05 -36.57 36.09
CA ASP A 16 -26.70 -36.96 36.52
C ASP A 16 -26.27 -36.43 37.91
N THR A 17 -25.28 -37.08 38.51
CA THR A 17 -24.79 -36.83 39.88
C THR A 17 -23.54 -35.96 39.93
N THR A 18 -23.55 -34.90 40.74
CA THR A 18 -22.31 -34.15 41.02
C THR A 18 -21.36 -34.95 41.91
N ASN A 19 -20.15 -35.20 41.43
CA ASN A 19 -19.02 -35.70 42.21
C ASN A 19 -18.21 -34.56 42.88
N VAL A 20 -18.54 -33.30 42.57
CA VAL A 20 -17.99 -32.09 43.22
C VAL A 20 -18.90 -31.65 44.37
N ILE A 21 -18.32 -31.44 45.56
CA ILE A 21 -19.04 -30.82 46.68
C ILE A 21 -19.09 -29.29 46.50
N SER A 22 -20.23 -28.67 46.81
CA SER A 22 -20.47 -27.23 46.52
C SER A 22 -19.55 -26.25 47.27
N ILE A 23 -18.87 -26.70 48.33
CA ILE A 23 -17.84 -25.91 49.04
C ILE A 23 -16.51 -25.84 48.28
N ASP A 24 -16.28 -26.71 47.29
CA ASP A 24 -15.07 -26.75 46.46
C ASP A 24 -15.22 -26.01 45.12
N ARG A 25 -16.24 -25.15 45.00
CA ARG A 25 -16.60 -24.40 43.79
C ARG A 25 -16.47 -22.88 43.96
N TYR A 26 -16.63 -22.12 42.88
CA TYR A 26 -16.73 -20.66 42.98
C TYR A 26 -18.03 -20.26 43.72
N PRO A 27 -17.97 -19.33 44.69
CA PRO A 27 -19.17 -18.88 45.39
C PRO A 27 -20.14 -18.13 44.46
N LEU A 28 -21.24 -18.77 44.08
CA LEU A 28 -22.26 -18.19 43.18
C LEU A 28 -22.80 -16.84 43.72
N PRO A 29 -22.82 -15.77 42.90
CA PRO A 29 -23.35 -14.48 43.30
C PRO A 29 -24.80 -14.53 43.81
N ALA A 30 -25.03 -13.97 45.00
CA ALA A 30 -26.33 -13.96 45.68
C ALA A 30 -27.45 -13.26 44.86
N VAL A 31 -27.05 -12.40 43.93
CA VAL A 31 -27.88 -11.79 42.87
C VAL A 31 -27.11 -11.81 41.55
N ARG A 32 -27.81 -11.69 40.39
CA ARG A 32 -27.14 -11.47 39.09
C ARG A 32 -26.33 -10.16 39.13
N GLU A 33 -25.07 -10.26 38.70
CA GLU A 33 -24.07 -9.18 38.73
C GLU A 33 -24.36 -8.11 37.66
N SER A 34 -24.27 -8.47 36.37
CA SER A 34 -24.68 -7.57 35.29
C SER A 34 -26.19 -7.58 35.10
N ARG A 35 -26.85 -6.47 35.47
CA ARG A 35 -28.29 -6.21 35.23
C ARG A 35 -28.53 -5.15 34.16
N TYR A 36 -27.48 -4.51 33.65
CA TYR A 36 -27.58 -3.31 32.82
C TYR A 36 -27.24 -3.63 31.37
N ARG A 37 -28.28 -4.00 30.62
CA ARG A 37 -28.23 -4.03 29.15
C ARG A 37 -28.15 -2.60 28.63
N ASN A 38 -26.93 -2.17 28.32
CA ASN A 38 -26.69 -0.83 27.81
C ASN A 38 -27.36 -0.63 26.44
N ARG A 39 -27.76 0.61 26.18
CA ARG A 39 -28.26 1.06 24.86
C ARG A 39 -27.23 1.98 24.26
N ILE A 40 -26.45 1.47 23.32
CA ILE A 40 -25.42 2.23 22.62
C ILE A 40 -26.04 3.02 21.45
N ALA A 41 -25.47 4.18 21.12
CA ALA A 41 -25.97 5.06 20.06
C ALA A 41 -27.47 5.42 20.19
N THR A 42 -27.91 5.82 21.39
CA THR A 42 -29.33 6.09 21.76
C THR A 42 -30.10 7.01 20.80
N GLU A 43 -29.41 7.97 20.20
CA GLU A 43 -29.89 8.86 19.14
C GLU A 43 -30.40 8.15 17.88
N LEU A 44 -29.92 6.93 17.60
CA LEU A 44 -30.44 6.05 16.57
C LEU A 44 -31.71 5.37 17.08
N GLY A 45 -32.84 6.07 17.04
CA GLY A 45 -34.18 5.47 17.25
C GLY A 45 -34.41 4.81 18.61
N GLY A 46 -33.68 5.21 19.66
CA GLY A 46 -33.75 4.58 20.99
C GLY A 46 -32.58 3.65 21.32
N GLY A 47 -31.60 3.54 20.41
CA GLY A 47 -30.32 2.87 20.66
C GLY A 47 -30.32 1.38 20.39
N TRP A 48 -29.16 0.89 19.96
CA TRP A 48 -28.84 -0.51 19.78
C TRP A 48 -28.67 -1.17 21.15
N GLN A 49 -29.29 -2.33 21.36
CA GLN A 49 -29.18 -3.06 22.62
C GLN A 49 -27.91 -3.90 22.63
N THR A 50 -27.10 -3.78 23.68
CA THR A 50 -25.85 -4.53 23.84
C THR A 50 -26.05 -5.73 24.76
N PHE A 51 -25.58 -6.90 24.34
CA PHE A 51 -25.64 -8.14 25.10
C PHE A 51 -24.23 -8.72 25.21
N VAL A 52 -23.80 -9.19 26.38
CA VAL A 52 -22.47 -9.79 26.58
C VAL A 52 -22.58 -11.24 27.02
N GLY A 53 -21.81 -12.11 26.37
CA GLY A 53 -21.99 -13.55 26.43
C GLY A 53 -20.71 -14.34 26.23
N ASP A 54 -20.87 -15.66 26.22
CA ASP A 54 -19.83 -16.63 25.90
C ASP A 54 -20.36 -17.57 24.80
N LEU A 55 -19.53 -17.94 23.83
CA LEU A 55 -19.84 -18.92 22.79
C LEU A 55 -19.13 -20.28 23.03
N HIS A 56 -18.10 -20.31 23.88
CA HIS A 56 -17.16 -21.41 23.99
C HIS A 56 -16.95 -21.82 25.45
N SER A 57 -17.72 -22.83 25.88
CA SER A 57 -17.58 -23.46 27.18
C SER A 57 -17.88 -24.96 27.11
N HIS A 58 -17.29 -25.70 28.04
CA HIS A 58 -17.32 -27.16 28.13
C HIS A 58 -17.91 -27.61 29.47
N PRO A 59 -19.25 -27.57 29.64
CA PRO A 59 -19.95 -28.05 30.85
C PRO A 59 -19.53 -29.44 31.33
N ARG A 60 -19.07 -30.33 30.43
CA ARG A 60 -18.67 -31.71 30.73
C ARG A 60 -17.15 -31.91 30.88
N GLY A 61 -16.33 -30.92 30.52
CA GLY A 61 -14.88 -31.05 30.41
C GLY A 61 -14.44 -32.07 29.34
N HIS A 62 -13.13 -32.38 29.28
CA HIS A 62 -12.61 -33.39 28.37
C HIS A 62 -12.94 -34.84 28.81
N SER A 63 -12.89 -35.77 27.86
CA SER A 63 -12.85 -37.24 28.08
C SER A 63 -11.43 -37.80 28.21
N GLU A 64 -10.45 -37.11 27.63
CA GLU A 64 -9.03 -37.44 27.65
C GLU A 64 -8.16 -36.18 27.73
N MET A 65 -6.93 -36.30 28.21
CA MET A 65 -5.92 -35.25 28.09
C MET A 65 -4.57 -35.85 27.74
N GLY A 66 -3.87 -35.28 26.76
CA GLY A 66 -2.57 -35.77 26.30
C GLY A 66 -2.58 -37.21 25.79
N GLY A 67 -3.70 -37.66 25.20
CA GLY A 67 -3.91 -39.05 24.76
C GLY A 67 -4.12 -40.06 25.90
N VAL A 68 -4.46 -39.60 27.11
CA VAL A 68 -4.80 -40.45 28.25
C VAL A 68 -6.26 -40.21 28.65
N SER A 69 -7.09 -41.24 28.54
CA SER A 69 -8.49 -41.21 29.02
C SER A 69 -8.55 -40.91 30.51
N LEU A 70 -9.42 -39.96 30.88
CA LEU A 70 -9.58 -39.52 32.25
C LEU A 70 -10.49 -40.49 33.03
N ASN A 71 -9.91 -41.19 34.02
CA ASN A 71 -10.67 -42.05 34.93
C ASN A 71 -11.67 -41.28 35.84
N PHE A 72 -11.58 -39.94 35.85
CA PHE A 72 -12.54 -39.05 36.49
C PHE A 72 -12.50 -37.67 35.81
N THR A 73 -13.67 -37.06 35.65
CA THR A 73 -13.85 -35.64 35.30
C THR A 73 -14.92 -35.08 36.25
N PRO A 74 -14.80 -33.83 36.75
CA PRO A 74 -15.78 -33.27 37.66
C PRO A 74 -17.09 -32.98 36.92
N GLN A 75 -18.12 -33.78 37.20
CA GLN A 75 -19.45 -33.62 36.60
C GLN A 75 -20.22 -32.56 37.39
N ILE A 76 -19.99 -31.30 37.04
CA ILE A 76 -20.88 -30.20 37.42
C ILE A 76 -22.17 -30.34 36.61
N ARG A 77 -23.34 -30.10 37.20
CA ARG A 77 -24.60 -30.24 36.47
C ARG A 77 -24.81 -29.09 35.50
N ARG A 78 -25.48 -29.34 34.36
CA ARG A 78 -25.74 -28.30 33.35
C ARG A 78 -26.61 -27.16 33.90
N ASP A 79 -27.57 -27.45 34.78
CA ASP A 79 -28.39 -26.42 35.45
C ASP A 79 -27.57 -25.58 36.45
N GLU A 80 -26.57 -26.15 37.10
CA GLU A 80 -25.62 -25.43 37.96
C GLU A 80 -24.67 -24.53 37.16
N VAL A 81 -24.12 -25.02 36.03
CA VAL A 81 -23.32 -24.24 35.06
C VAL A 81 -24.13 -23.06 34.49
N LEU A 82 -25.35 -23.32 34.03
CA LEU A 82 -26.21 -22.27 33.47
C LEU A 82 -26.67 -21.27 34.54
N LEU A 83 -26.88 -21.71 35.78
CA LEU A 83 -27.11 -20.81 36.91
C LEU A 83 -25.86 -19.97 37.22
N SER A 84 -24.65 -20.52 37.13
CA SER A 84 -23.39 -19.78 37.28
C SER A 84 -23.26 -18.68 36.23
N ALA A 85 -23.42 -19.03 34.95
CA ALA A 85 -23.41 -18.08 33.84
C ALA A 85 -24.48 -16.99 34.00
N PHE A 86 -25.70 -17.37 34.39
CA PHE A 86 -26.77 -16.43 34.69
C PHE A 86 -26.38 -15.44 35.79
N ARG A 87 -25.74 -15.91 36.87
CA ARG A 87 -25.36 -15.08 38.03
C ARG A 87 -24.19 -14.16 37.75
N HIS A 88 -23.21 -14.60 36.98
CA HIS A 88 -22.12 -13.77 36.49
C HIS A 88 -22.51 -12.82 35.33
N GLY A 89 -23.81 -12.70 35.04
CA GLY A 89 -24.34 -11.64 34.20
C GLY A 89 -24.13 -11.86 32.70
N TYR A 90 -23.99 -13.10 32.25
CA TYR A 90 -24.01 -13.41 30.82
C TYR A 90 -25.44 -13.31 30.27
N ASP A 91 -25.61 -12.59 29.16
CA ASP A 91 -26.84 -12.51 28.37
C ASP A 91 -27.00 -13.71 27.42
N PHE A 92 -25.89 -14.33 27.00
CA PHE A 92 -25.91 -15.59 26.26
C PHE A 92 -24.74 -16.50 26.64
N PHE A 93 -24.92 -17.81 26.49
CA PHE A 93 -23.93 -18.80 26.90
C PHE A 93 -23.98 -20.06 26.01
N GLY A 94 -22.86 -20.37 25.35
CA GLY A 94 -22.69 -21.50 24.46
C GLY A 94 -22.21 -22.76 25.17
N THR A 95 -23.00 -23.82 25.10
CA THR A 95 -22.66 -25.18 25.57
C THR A 95 -22.06 -25.97 24.40
N SER A 96 -20.74 -25.96 24.29
CA SER A 96 -20.00 -26.38 23.08
C SER A 96 -19.02 -27.52 23.36
N ASN A 97 -19.46 -28.58 24.05
CA ASN A 97 -18.59 -29.72 24.40
C ASN A 97 -17.91 -30.34 23.15
N HIS A 98 -16.71 -30.90 23.34
CA HIS A 98 -15.96 -31.63 22.31
C HIS A 98 -16.76 -32.82 21.75
N THR A 99 -16.70 -33.04 20.44
CA THR A 99 -17.18 -34.26 19.76
C THR A 99 -16.59 -35.56 20.29
N SER A 100 -15.38 -35.53 20.87
CA SER A 100 -14.71 -36.65 21.52
C SER A 100 -15.17 -36.88 22.98
N SER A 101 -15.98 -35.99 23.54
CA SER A 101 -16.31 -36.00 24.98
C SER A 101 -17.51 -36.90 25.34
N TRP A 102 -17.18 -38.11 25.80
CA TRP A 102 -18.09 -39.04 26.48
C TRP A 102 -19.25 -39.58 25.61
N ASP A 103 -20.16 -40.35 26.20
CA ASP A 103 -21.27 -40.99 25.46
C ASP A 103 -22.29 -39.96 24.94
N ASN A 104 -22.82 -40.23 23.74
CA ASN A 104 -23.36 -39.23 22.80
C ASN A 104 -24.62 -38.50 23.29
N SER A 105 -25.44 -39.16 24.11
CA SER A 105 -26.80 -38.71 24.46
C SER A 105 -26.87 -37.33 25.14
N TYR A 106 -25.87 -36.99 25.95
CA TYR A 106 -25.85 -35.77 26.78
C TYR A 106 -26.06 -34.48 25.98
N ASP A 107 -25.49 -34.39 24.77
CA ASP A 107 -25.61 -33.23 23.88
C ASP A 107 -26.65 -33.43 22.76
N GLU A 108 -27.41 -34.53 22.78
CA GLU A 108 -28.54 -34.78 21.88
C GLU A 108 -29.86 -34.30 22.50
N ASP A 109 -30.08 -34.52 23.80
CA ASP A 109 -31.28 -34.07 24.53
C ASP A 109 -31.34 -32.55 24.81
N ASP A 110 -30.25 -31.82 24.52
CA ASP A 110 -30.15 -30.37 24.74
C ASP A 110 -30.86 -29.57 23.62
N PRO A 111 -31.67 -28.53 23.90
CA PRO A 111 -32.25 -27.69 22.85
C PRO A 111 -31.17 -26.86 22.13
N VAL A 112 -31.27 -26.66 20.81
CA VAL A 112 -30.28 -25.86 20.05
C VAL A 112 -30.23 -24.39 20.48
N GLY A 113 -31.31 -23.88 21.08
CA GLY A 113 -31.36 -22.60 21.77
C GLY A 113 -32.53 -22.56 22.77
N GLN A 114 -32.30 -21.97 23.95
CA GLN A 114 -33.33 -21.77 24.97
C GLN A 114 -33.17 -20.41 25.64
N VAL A 115 -34.29 -19.69 25.83
CA VAL A 115 -34.35 -18.44 26.61
C VAL A 115 -34.78 -18.69 28.06
N SER A 116 -34.32 -17.84 28.98
CA SER A 116 -34.75 -17.85 30.38
C SER A 116 -36.22 -17.43 30.53
N LEU A 117 -36.91 -17.97 31.55
CA LEU A 117 -38.22 -17.45 31.97
C LEU A 117 -38.10 -16.19 32.84
N GLU A 118 -36.93 -15.95 33.46
CA GLU A 118 -36.64 -14.67 34.09
C GLU A 118 -36.40 -13.61 32.98
N GLN A 119 -37.05 -12.46 33.15
CA GLN A 119 -37.12 -11.36 32.19
C GLN A 119 -36.58 -10.07 32.82
N ASP A 120 -35.94 -9.24 32.01
CA ASP A 120 -35.45 -7.93 32.40
C ASP A 120 -36.58 -6.90 32.57
N ALA A 121 -36.24 -5.67 32.96
CA ALA A 121 -37.20 -4.58 33.17
C ALA A 121 -38.00 -4.16 31.92
N ASN A 122 -37.65 -4.64 30.73
CA ASN A 122 -38.36 -4.43 29.46
C ASN A 122 -39.15 -5.68 29.03
N GLY A 123 -39.12 -6.76 29.81
CA GLY A 123 -39.74 -8.05 29.50
C GLY A 123 -38.89 -8.97 28.62
N GLN A 124 -37.67 -8.58 28.22
CA GLN A 124 -36.81 -9.45 27.40
C GLN A 124 -36.16 -10.53 28.27
N PRO A 125 -35.98 -11.79 27.78
CA PRO A 125 -35.32 -12.84 28.55
C PRO A 125 -33.93 -12.42 29.02
N GLU A 126 -33.59 -12.60 30.30
CA GLU A 126 -32.29 -12.21 30.85
C GLU A 126 -31.11 -13.06 30.34
N MET A 127 -31.36 -14.28 29.81
CA MET A 127 -30.31 -15.16 29.29
C MET A 127 -30.80 -16.03 28.11
N LEU A 128 -29.89 -16.29 27.16
CA LEU A 128 -30.04 -17.19 26.02
C LEU A 128 -28.96 -18.30 26.05
N THR A 129 -29.35 -19.54 26.35
CA THR A 129 -28.48 -20.71 26.20
C THR A 129 -28.43 -21.12 24.73
N LEU A 130 -27.24 -21.48 24.24
CA LEU A 130 -26.98 -21.87 22.84
C LEU A 130 -26.39 -23.27 22.83
N GLY A 131 -27.15 -24.25 22.30
CA GLY A 131 -26.70 -25.62 22.15
C GLY A 131 -25.70 -25.76 21.01
N GLY A 132 -24.41 -25.85 21.34
CA GLY A 132 -23.29 -25.93 20.40
C GLY A 132 -22.73 -27.34 20.22
N MET A 133 -21.53 -27.39 19.64
CA MET A 133 -20.65 -28.57 19.51
C MET A 133 -19.27 -28.08 19.07
N GLU A 134 -18.21 -28.38 19.84
CA GLU A 134 -16.82 -28.17 19.38
C GLU A 134 -16.37 -29.41 18.61
N SER A 135 -15.90 -29.21 17.38
CA SER A 135 -15.31 -30.26 16.53
C SER A 135 -13.84 -29.93 16.24
N HIS A 136 -13.04 -30.94 15.92
CA HIS A 136 -11.60 -30.77 15.67
C HIS A 136 -11.16 -31.08 14.23
N LEU A 137 -10.10 -30.42 13.81
CA LEU A 137 -9.44 -30.53 12.51
C LEU A 137 -7.98 -30.96 12.75
N GLY A 138 -7.56 -32.04 12.10
CA GLY A 138 -6.31 -32.71 12.44
C GLY A 138 -6.47 -33.64 13.65
N SER A 139 -5.34 -34.08 14.21
CA SER A 139 -5.30 -34.72 15.52
C SER A 139 -5.65 -33.71 16.61
N ASP A 140 -6.53 -34.13 17.52
CA ASP A 140 -6.65 -33.55 18.86
C ASP A 140 -5.23 -33.44 19.48
N PRO A 141 -4.78 -32.25 19.96
CA PRO A 141 -5.59 -31.09 20.36
C PRO A 141 -5.44 -29.84 19.45
N GLU A 142 -4.95 -29.94 18.20
CA GLU A 142 -4.28 -28.78 17.56
C GLU A 142 -5.22 -27.69 16.99
N HIS A 143 -6.40 -28.01 16.43
CA HIS A 143 -7.26 -26.99 15.77
C HIS A 143 -8.77 -27.25 15.94
N HIS A 144 -9.51 -26.35 16.60
CA HIS A 144 -10.93 -26.55 16.91
C HIS A 144 -11.88 -25.46 16.35
N PHE A 145 -13.19 -25.73 16.34
CA PHE A 145 -14.24 -24.81 15.91
C PHE A 145 -15.60 -25.15 16.52
N ASN A 146 -16.36 -24.13 16.98
CA ASN A 146 -17.73 -24.33 17.47
C ASN A 146 -18.76 -24.17 16.36
N THR A 147 -19.79 -25.04 16.39
CA THR A 147 -20.94 -24.98 15.49
C THR A 147 -22.25 -24.79 16.26
N PHE A 148 -23.09 -23.85 15.80
CA PHE A 148 -24.38 -23.49 16.41
C PHE A 148 -25.53 -23.61 15.41
N ASN A 149 -26.77 -23.69 15.91
CA ASN A 149 -28.03 -23.94 15.18
C ASN A 149 -28.14 -25.32 14.52
N ARG A 150 -27.03 -25.89 14.06
CA ARG A 150 -26.89 -27.30 13.70
C ARG A 150 -25.61 -27.83 14.37
N ARG A 151 -25.74 -28.80 15.27
CA ARG A 151 -24.60 -29.46 15.92
C ARG A 151 -23.87 -30.36 14.91
N ILE A 152 -22.94 -29.79 14.16
CA ILE A 152 -22.09 -30.58 13.26
C ILE A 152 -21.08 -31.31 14.14
N ARG A 153 -21.24 -32.63 14.29
CA ARG A 153 -20.20 -33.51 14.82
C ARG A 153 -19.32 -33.96 13.65
N PHE A 154 -18.23 -33.24 13.35
CA PHE A 154 -17.36 -33.57 12.21
C PHE A 154 -15.88 -33.36 12.51
N ASN A 155 -15.17 -34.47 12.72
CA ASN A 155 -13.72 -34.48 12.93
C ASN A 155 -13.00 -35.00 11.69
N SER A 156 -11.93 -34.34 11.26
CA SER A 156 -11.19 -34.78 10.07
C SER A 156 -9.77 -34.24 9.99
N ASN A 157 -8.84 -35.05 9.50
CA ASN A 157 -7.48 -34.62 9.17
C ASN A 157 -7.39 -33.86 7.82
N SER A 158 -8.53 -33.56 7.19
CA SER A 158 -8.61 -32.84 5.91
C SER A 158 -9.34 -31.51 6.05
N LEU A 159 -8.56 -30.42 5.98
CA LEU A 159 -9.04 -29.04 5.92
C LEU A 159 -10.05 -28.82 4.77
N TRP A 160 -9.88 -29.54 3.66
CA TRP A 160 -10.82 -29.52 2.53
C TRP A 160 -12.17 -30.15 2.91
N ASN A 161 -12.15 -31.33 3.56
CA ASN A 161 -13.37 -32.04 3.93
C ASN A 161 -14.14 -31.26 4.99
N TRP A 162 -13.43 -30.76 6.02
CA TRP A 162 -13.95 -29.86 7.04
C TRP A 162 -14.68 -28.66 6.43
N HIS A 163 -14.04 -27.97 5.47
CA HIS A 163 -14.66 -26.81 4.85
C HIS A 163 -15.92 -27.19 4.05
N HIS A 164 -15.92 -28.34 3.37
CA HIS A 164 -17.07 -28.79 2.60
C HIS A 164 -18.23 -29.21 3.49
N GLU A 165 -17.98 -29.78 4.67
CA GLU A 165 -19.09 -30.14 5.58
C GLU A 165 -19.80 -28.91 6.16
N ILE A 166 -19.06 -27.86 6.55
CA ILE A 166 -19.71 -26.61 6.95
C ILE A 166 -20.46 -25.98 5.76
N LEU A 167 -19.93 -26.07 4.53
CA LEU A 167 -20.62 -25.62 3.31
C LEU A 167 -21.92 -26.41 3.04
N ASN A 168 -21.96 -27.72 3.34
CA ASN A 168 -23.16 -28.57 3.16
C ASN A 168 -24.33 -28.12 4.06
N HIS A 169 -24.03 -27.44 5.17
CA HIS A 169 -25.02 -26.93 6.13
C HIS A 169 -25.13 -25.40 6.16
N TYR A 170 -24.45 -24.70 5.24
CA TYR A 170 -24.58 -23.27 5.07
C TYR A 170 -25.92 -22.89 4.43
N SER A 171 -26.55 -21.83 4.91
CA SER A 171 -27.69 -21.18 4.27
C SER A 171 -27.54 -19.65 4.26
N THR A 172 -28.10 -19.03 3.23
CA THR A 172 -28.27 -17.57 3.16
C THR A 172 -29.32 -17.06 4.14
N ASP A 173 -30.29 -17.90 4.52
CA ASP A 173 -31.15 -17.64 5.69
C ASP A 173 -30.37 -18.01 6.97
N PRO A 174 -30.06 -17.05 7.85
CA PRO A 174 -29.36 -17.34 9.11
C PRO A 174 -30.13 -18.30 10.01
N LEU A 175 -31.47 -18.37 9.94
CA LEU A 175 -32.25 -19.30 10.76
C LEU A 175 -32.10 -20.76 10.31
N GLN A 176 -31.67 -20.99 9.06
CA GLN A 176 -31.51 -22.33 8.48
C GLN A 176 -30.05 -22.78 8.39
N SER A 177 -29.08 -21.89 8.60
CA SER A 177 -27.65 -22.18 8.48
C SER A 177 -27.05 -22.71 9.79
N THR A 178 -26.00 -23.52 9.70
CA THR A 178 -24.98 -23.54 10.77
C THR A 178 -24.32 -22.17 10.89
N HIS A 179 -23.99 -21.76 12.11
CA HIS A 179 -23.11 -20.61 12.39
C HIS A 179 -21.81 -21.13 12.99
N VAL A 180 -20.68 -20.51 12.63
CA VAL A 180 -19.35 -21.02 13.01
C VAL A 180 -18.49 -19.93 13.64
N GLN A 181 -17.99 -20.25 14.83
CA GLN A 181 -16.83 -19.62 15.46
C GLN A 181 -15.59 -20.43 15.05
N LEU A 182 -14.51 -19.74 14.66
CA LEU A 182 -13.18 -20.34 14.67
C LEU A 182 -12.56 -20.16 16.06
N ASN A 183 -12.16 -21.27 16.68
CA ASN A 183 -11.65 -21.27 18.03
C ASN A 183 -10.13 -21.09 17.99
N HIS A 184 -9.57 -20.32 18.93
CA HIS A 184 -8.13 -20.12 19.15
C HIS A 184 -7.24 -20.22 17.89
N PRO A 185 -7.35 -19.31 16.90
CA PRO A 185 -6.71 -19.39 15.57
C PRO A 185 -5.21 -19.04 15.61
N ASN A 186 -4.49 -19.62 16.57
CA ASN A 186 -3.10 -19.32 16.89
C ASN A 186 -2.14 -19.92 15.85
N GLU A 187 -2.60 -20.95 15.13
CA GLU A 187 -1.80 -21.83 14.28
C GLU A 187 -2.16 -21.73 12.79
N ASP A 188 -1.23 -22.13 11.92
CA ASP A 188 -1.27 -21.72 10.52
C ASP A 188 -2.32 -22.43 9.64
N VAL A 189 -2.98 -23.47 10.14
CA VAL A 189 -3.87 -24.33 9.32
C VAL A 189 -5.06 -23.57 8.73
N PHE A 190 -5.67 -22.65 9.50
CA PHE A 190 -6.81 -21.86 9.01
C PHE A 190 -6.40 -20.93 7.86
N PHE A 191 -5.12 -20.57 7.76
CA PHE A 191 -4.59 -19.76 6.66
C PHE A 191 -4.35 -20.55 5.36
N ALA A 192 -4.33 -21.89 5.43
CA ALA A 192 -4.18 -22.80 4.30
C ALA A 192 -5.51 -23.13 3.59
N LEU A 193 -6.64 -22.55 4.03
CA LEU A 193 -7.96 -22.78 3.44
C LEU A 193 -8.01 -22.41 1.94
N PRO A 194 -8.86 -23.07 1.13
CA PRO A 194 -9.13 -22.70 -0.26
C PRO A 194 -9.43 -21.20 -0.46
N THR A 195 -9.00 -20.66 -1.61
CA THR A 195 -8.92 -19.21 -1.89
C THR A 195 -10.17 -18.60 -2.54
N GLU A 196 -11.20 -19.39 -2.85
CA GLU A 196 -12.37 -18.92 -3.58
C GLU A 196 -13.16 -17.90 -2.73
N PRO A 197 -13.45 -16.69 -3.25
CA PRO A 197 -14.02 -15.61 -2.45
C PRO A 197 -15.31 -15.99 -1.71
N ASP A 198 -16.27 -16.62 -2.39
CA ASP A 198 -17.58 -16.96 -1.83
C ASP A 198 -17.47 -17.99 -0.69
N ARG A 199 -16.48 -18.88 -0.76
CA ARG A 199 -16.19 -19.90 0.26
C ARG A 199 -15.53 -19.31 1.50
N ARG A 200 -14.74 -18.22 1.37
CA ARG A 200 -14.17 -17.48 2.51
C ARG A 200 -15.14 -16.47 3.14
N ARG A 201 -16.08 -15.91 2.36
CA ARG A 201 -17.02 -14.86 2.81
C ARG A 201 -18.19 -15.34 3.66
N ASN A 202 -18.67 -16.56 3.41
CA ASN A 202 -20.00 -16.95 3.88
C ASN A 202 -19.99 -17.94 5.05
N VAL A 203 -18.87 -18.64 5.27
CA VAL A 203 -18.86 -19.94 6.00
C VAL A 203 -18.38 -19.81 7.46
N ARG A 204 -18.08 -18.60 7.92
CA ARG A 204 -17.71 -18.28 9.30
C ARG A 204 -18.32 -16.94 9.68
N ASP A 205 -18.69 -16.80 10.95
CA ASP A 205 -19.40 -15.63 11.46
C ASP A 205 -18.52 -14.90 12.49
N ALA A 206 -17.92 -15.64 13.42
CA ALA A 206 -17.04 -15.12 14.45
C ALA A 206 -15.66 -15.80 14.46
N VAL A 207 -14.68 -15.16 15.09
CA VAL A 207 -13.38 -15.74 15.43
C VAL A 207 -12.95 -15.30 16.82
N GLU A 208 -12.47 -16.25 17.60
CA GLU A 208 -12.05 -16.08 18.99
C GLU A 208 -10.69 -15.39 19.10
N LEU A 209 -10.64 -14.30 19.86
CA LEU A 209 -9.42 -13.53 20.15
C LEU A 209 -9.04 -13.75 21.62
N ALA A 210 -8.31 -14.84 21.88
CA ALA A 210 -7.82 -15.16 23.22
C ALA A 210 -6.95 -14.01 23.78
N GLU A 211 -5.81 -13.74 23.13
CA GLU A 211 -4.86 -12.68 23.59
C GLU A 211 -4.21 -11.83 22.48
N TYR A 212 -4.19 -12.24 21.19
CA TYR A 212 -3.36 -11.59 20.16
C TYR A 212 -4.12 -11.16 18.89
N ASN A 213 -4.00 -9.89 18.51
CA ASN A 213 -4.69 -9.30 17.35
C ASN A 213 -4.05 -9.63 15.98
N ASP A 214 -2.78 -10.06 15.93
CA ASP A 214 -2.03 -10.21 14.68
C ASP A 214 -2.58 -11.33 13.77
N ARG A 215 -2.96 -12.46 14.36
CA ARG A 215 -3.57 -13.59 13.63
C ARG A 215 -4.95 -13.25 13.08
N TYR A 216 -5.71 -12.39 13.77
CA TYR A 216 -6.98 -11.86 13.27
C TYR A 216 -6.77 -10.95 12.05
N PHE A 217 -5.76 -10.08 12.07
CA PHE A 217 -5.40 -9.29 10.90
C PHE A 217 -4.89 -10.16 9.73
N GLU A 218 -4.21 -11.29 9.99
CA GLU A 218 -3.87 -12.28 8.94
C GLU A 218 -5.12 -12.91 8.30
N LEU A 219 -6.13 -13.31 9.09
CA LEU A 219 -7.42 -13.80 8.56
C LEU A 219 -8.10 -12.75 7.68
N LEU A 220 -8.17 -11.50 8.15
CA LEU A 220 -8.79 -10.41 7.39
C LEU A 220 -8.02 -10.13 6.08
N ARG A 221 -6.68 -10.08 6.11
CA ARG A 221 -5.84 -9.94 4.89
C ARG A 221 -6.07 -11.08 3.90
N ARG A 222 -6.33 -12.31 4.37
CA ARG A 222 -6.71 -13.45 3.53
C ARG A 222 -8.16 -13.41 3.06
N GLY A 223 -8.90 -12.33 3.29
CA GLY A 223 -10.23 -12.10 2.74
C GLY A 223 -11.34 -12.85 3.47
N PHE A 224 -11.10 -13.36 4.67
CA PHE A 224 -12.16 -13.89 5.52
C PHE A 224 -13.16 -12.79 5.88
N ARG A 225 -14.40 -13.20 6.15
CA ARG A 225 -15.43 -12.34 6.73
C ARG A 225 -15.79 -12.91 8.10
N VAL A 226 -15.14 -12.42 9.14
CA VAL A 226 -15.33 -12.86 10.53
C VAL A 226 -15.36 -11.65 11.45
N ALA A 227 -16.20 -11.70 12.47
CA ALA A 227 -16.25 -10.73 13.55
C ALA A 227 -15.35 -11.18 14.72
N PRO A 228 -14.82 -10.23 15.52
CA PRO A 228 -14.02 -10.56 16.69
C PRO A 228 -14.92 -11.00 17.85
N ALA A 229 -14.55 -12.10 18.49
CA ALA A 229 -15.18 -12.66 19.68
C ALA A 229 -14.13 -12.87 20.79
N ALA A 230 -14.57 -13.08 22.03
CA ALA A 230 -13.72 -13.63 23.09
C ALA A 230 -14.60 -14.41 24.06
N ASN A 231 -14.06 -15.52 24.55
CA ASN A 231 -14.80 -16.51 25.32
C ASN A 231 -13.88 -17.06 26.41
N THR A 232 -14.44 -17.78 27.37
CA THR A 232 -13.65 -18.31 28.47
C THR A 232 -12.86 -19.56 28.12
N ASP A 233 -13.36 -20.40 27.22
CA ASP A 233 -12.93 -21.80 27.05
C ASP A 233 -12.90 -22.55 28.39
N SER A 234 -13.93 -22.29 29.21
CA SER A 234 -14.07 -22.83 30.57
C SER A 234 -14.41 -24.31 30.52
N HIS A 235 -13.67 -25.10 31.29
CA HIS A 235 -13.70 -26.55 31.28
C HIS A 235 -13.91 -27.06 32.70
N ALA A 236 -14.89 -27.94 32.92
CA ALA A 236 -15.04 -28.60 34.22
C ALA A 236 -13.80 -29.47 34.54
N ALA A 237 -12.88 -28.94 35.35
CA ALA A 237 -11.56 -29.52 35.64
C ALA A 237 -11.18 -29.46 37.13
N THR A 238 -10.51 -30.48 37.67
CA THR A 238 -10.14 -30.54 39.10
C THR A 238 -8.88 -29.72 39.41
N ARG A 239 -8.66 -29.41 40.68
CA ARG A 239 -7.52 -28.58 41.13
C ARG A 239 -6.16 -29.17 40.80
N GLU A 240 -6.06 -30.50 40.73
CA GLU A 240 -4.86 -31.22 40.31
C GLU A 240 -4.52 -30.95 38.84
N GLN A 241 -5.52 -30.71 37.99
CA GLN A 241 -5.37 -30.45 36.55
C GLN A 241 -5.02 -28.97 36.26
N LEU A 242 -5.42 -28.03 37.15
CA LEU A 242 -5.10 -26.61 37.04
C LEU A 242 -3.67 -26.23 37.48
N GLY A 243 -2.90 -27.19 37.97
CA GLY A 243 -1.48 -27.04 38.31
C GLY A 243 -1.19 -26.56 39.73
N VAL A 244 0.11 -26.44 40.04
CA VAL A 244 0.66 -26.27 41.41
C VAL A 244 0.03 -25.16 42.26
N PRO A 245 -0.35 -23.97 41.73
CA PRO A 245 -0.99 -22.93 42.56
C PRO A 245 -2.31 -23.38 43.22
N PHE A 246 -3.05 -24.28 42.58
CA PHE A 246 -4.38 -24.73 43.01
C PHE A 246 -4.34 -25.95 43.93
N THR A 247 -3.18 -26.60 44.11
CA THR A 247 -3.00 -27.77 44.99
C THR A 247 -2.47 -27.43 46.38
N LEU A 248 -2.42 -26.14 46.74
CA LEU A 248 -1.96 -25.68 48.06
C LEU A 248 -3.03 -25.80 49.15
N LYS A 249 -2.62 -26.14 50.38
CA LYS A 249 -3.51 -26.21 51.57
C LYS A 249 -3.05 -25.30 52.71
N TYR A 250 -4.01 -24.69 53.40
CA TYR A 250 -3.82 -24.12 54.72
C TYR A 250 -3.50 -25.22 55.74
N SER A 251 -2.88 -24.84 56.86
CA SER A 251 -2.56 -25.75 57.98
C SER A 251 -3.79 -26.42 58.62
N THR A 252 -5.00 -25.91 58.35
CA THR A 252 -6.29 -26.50 58.75
C THR A 252 -6.74 -27.67 57.86
N GLY A 253 -6.03 -27.97 56.76
CA GLY A 253 -6.40 -28.98 55.78
C GLY A 253 -7.36 -28.50 54.68
N ALA A 254 -7.95 -27.31 54.84
CA ALA A 254 -8.67 -26.61 53.77
C ALA A 254 -7.69 -26.13 52.67
N TRP A 255 -8.15 -26.06 51.43
CA TRP A 255 -7.34 -25.57 50.30
C TRP A 255 -7.16 -24.05 50.38
N VAL A 256 -6.01 -23.53 49.92
CA VAL A 256 -5.70 -22.08 49.95
C VAL A 256 -6.57 -21.31 48.95
N TRP A 257 -6.96 -21.96 47.86
CA TRP A 257 -7.81 -21.41 46.82
C TRP A 257 -8.94 -22.40 46.53
N PRO A 258 -10.23 -22.04 46.67
CA PRO A 258 -11.35 -22.98 46.60
C PRO A 258 -11.78 -23.29 45.15
N TYR A 259 -10.93 -23.08 44.15
CA TYR A 259 -11.38 -22.96 42.76
C TYR A 259 -11.15 -24.23 41.93
N ILE A 260 -12.26 -24.89 41.60
CA ILE A 260 -12.43 -25.64 40.35
C ILE A 260 -12.70 -24.62 39.24
N ASP A 261 -12.24 -24.89 38.01
CA ASP A 261 -12.70 -24.13 36.85
C ASP A 261 -14.13 -24.59 36.55
N GLU A 262 -15.12 -23.74 36.87
CA GLU A 262 -16.54 -24.04 36.74
C GLU A 262 -17.08 -23.29 35.52
N PRO A 263 -17.50 -23.99 34.44
CA PRO A 263 -18.11 -23.36 33.28
C PRO A 263 -19.26 -22.44 33.68
N GLY A 264 -19.30 -21.25 33.08
CA GLY A 264 -20.22 -20.17 33.48
C GLY A 264 -19.65 -19.19 34.51
N VAL A 265 -18.50 -19.48 35.12
CA VAL A 265 -17.70 -18.48 35.82
C VAL A 265 -16.80 -17.75 34.80
N PRO A 266 -16.83 -16.41 34.74
CA PRO A 266 -15.92 -15.65 33.88
C PRO A 266 -14.49 -15.72 34.46
N ARG A 267 -13.56 -16.39 33.77
CA ARG A 267 -12.14 -16.42 34.17
C ARG A 267 -11.44 -15.09 33.82
N GLU A 268 -11.91 -13.98 34.36
CA GLU A 268 -11.08 -12.78 34.47
C GLU A 268 -9.73 -13.25 35.19
N LYS A 269 -8.48 -12.86 34.80
CA LYS A 269 -7.11 -13.27 35.29
C LYS A 269 -6.00 -12.14 35.47
N ILE A 270 -5.80 -11.45 36.63
CA ILE A 270 -4.78 -10.36 36.95
C ILE A 270 -3.81 -10.83 38.05
N HIS A 271 -2.63 -11.32 37.69
CA HIS A 271 -1.53 -11.52 38.67
C HIS A 271 -1.84 -12.44 39.89
N GLY A 272 -2.92 -13.22 39.91
CA GLY A 272 -3.40 -13.95 41.11
C GLY A 272 -4.49 -13.22 41.91
N ARG A 273 -4.92 -12.04 41.44
CA ARG A 273 -6.33 -11.68 41.26
C ARG A 273 -6.74 -12.03 39.82
N ASP A 274 -7.91 -11.54 39.36
CA ASP A 274 -8.57 -11.99 38.12
C ASP A 274 -9.15 -10.84 37.16
N THR A 275 -8.40 -10.37 36.11
CA THR A 275 -8.72 -9.45 34.94
C THR A 275 -9.18 -10.12 33.65
N ALA A 276 -10.25 -9.62 33.06
CA ALA A 276 -10.31 -9.38 31.60
C ALA A 276 -9.94 -10.53 30.63
N GLN A 277 -10.36 -11.78 30.91
CA GLN A 277 -10.76 -12.61 29.77
C GLN A 277 -11.94 -11.93 29.12
N GLY A 278 -11.83 -11.68 27.81
CA GLY A 278 -12.84 -10.94 27.10
C GLY A 278 -14.14 -11.73 26.98
N ARG A 279 -15.27 -11.02 26.95
CA ARG A 279 -16.56 -11.59 26.57
C ARG A 279 -16.88 -11.25 25.12
N THR A 280 -17.72 -12.06 24.50
CA THR A 280 -18.27 -11.78 23.18
C THR A 280 -19.46 -10.86 23.39
N GLY A 281 -19.41 -9.69 22.76
CA GLY A 281 -20.50 -8.74 22.75
C GLY A 281 -21.29 -8.83 21.45
N ILE A 282 -22.60 -8.64 21.51
CA ILE A 282 -23.49 -8.59 20.36
C ILE A 282 -24.37 -7.34 20.47
N VAL A 283 -24.66 -6.70 19.34
CA VAL A 283 -25.62 -5.59 19.26
C VAL A 283 -26.84 -5.94 18.41
N LEU A 284 -28.03 -5.64 18.91
CA LEU A 284 -29.28 -5.71 18.15
C LEU A 284 -29.82 -4.31 17.84
N PRO A 285 -30.42 -4.09 16.66
CA PRO A 285 -30.95 -2.77 16.29
C PRO A 285 -32.15 -2.36 17.16
N PRO A 286 -32.46 -1.05 17.21
CA PRO A 286 -33.53 -0.52 18.05
C PRO A 286 -34.89 -1.14 17.70
N GLY A 287 -35.53 -1.76 18.69
CA GLY A 287 -36.85 -2.37 18.56
C GLY A 287 -36.86 -3.86 18.25
N GLU A 288 -35.71 -4.47 17.94
CA GLU A 288 -35.60 -5.93 17.85
C GLU A 288 -35.68 -6.59 19.24
N TRP A 289 -36.24 -7.79 19.27
CA TRP A 289 -36.33 -8.59 20.49
C TRP A 289 -35.08 -9.46 20.70
N PHE A 290 -34.70 -9.69 21.96
CA PHE A 290 -33.63 -10.63 22.29
C PHE A 290 -34.16 -12.06 22.32
N ASP A 291 -33.99 -12.77 21.21
CA ASP A 291 -34.25 -14.19 21.07
C ASP A 291 -33.19 -14.87 20.18
N TYR A 292 -33.28 -16.19 20.08
CA TYR A 292 -32.38 -17.03 19.29
C TYR A 292 -32.32 -16.64 17.80
N GLY A 293 -33.46 -16.29 17.20
CA GLY A 293 -33.52 -15.96 15.77
C GLY A 293 -32.83 -14.64 15.46
N ASN A 294 -33.01 -13.63 16.31
CA ASN A 294 -32.32 -12.35 16.20
C ASN A 294 -30.84 -12.44 16.59
N PHE A 295 -30.48 -13.28 17.56
CA PHE A 295 -29.10 -13.62 17.87
C PHE A 295 -28.37 -14.23 16.66
N LEU A 296 -28.96 -15.23 15.98
CA LEU A 296 -28.37 -15.82 14.77
C LEU A 296 -28.27 -14.81 13.61
N ARG A 297 -29.24 -13.90 13.47
CA ARG A 297 -29.15 -12.78 12.50
C ARG A 297 -27.97 -11.85 12.81
N ALA A 298 -27.72 -11.54 14.08
CA ALA A 298 -26.63 -10.69 14.51
C ALA A 298 -25.25 -11.34 14.28
N LEU A 299 -25.10 -12.64 14.53
CA LEU A 299 -23.89 -13.40 14.16
C LEU A 299 -23.63 -13.31 12.64
N ARG A 300 -24.63 -13.65 11.81
CA ARG A 300 -24.51 -13.60 10.34
C ARG A 300 -24.17 -12.20 9.81
N ASN A 301 -24.79 -11.17 10.38
CA ASN A 301 -24.54 -9.77 10.02
C ASN A 301 -23.26 -9.20 10.63
N ARG A 302 -22.56 -9.99 11.47
CA ARG A 302 -21.31 -9.60 12.15
C ARG A 302 -21.48 -8.37 13.03
N TRP A 303 -22.63 -8.27 13.68
CA TRP A 303 -22.93 -7.28 14.73
C TRP A 303 -22.35 -7.72 16.08
N VAL A 304 -21.09 -8.16 16.05
CA VAL A 304 -20.37 -8.81 17.16
C VAL A 304 -19.11 -8.01 17.45
N TYR A 305 -18.72 -7.94 18.71
CA TYR A 305 -17.49 -7.30 19.18
C TYR A 305 -16.81 -8.13 20.26
N ARG A 306 -15.50 -7.95 20.43
CA ARG A 306 -14.73 -8.49 21.55
C ARG A 306 -14.55 -7.40 22.60
N THR A 307 -14.87 -7.67 23.86
CA THR A 307 -14.68 -6.70 24.96
C THR A 307 -13.88 -7.29 26.10
N ALA A 308 -12.76 -6.66 26.47
CA ALA A 308 -11.91 -7.11 27.58
C ALA A 308 -12.54 -6.86 28.96
N LEU A 309 -13.40 -5.84 29.13
CA LEU A 309 -14.06 -5.54 30.41
C LEU A 309 -15.58 -5.53 30.26
N PRO A 310 -16.30 -6.60 30.63
CA PRO A 310 -17.76 -6.61 30.59
C PRO A 310 -18.37 -5.64 31.63
N PRO A 311 -19.48 -4.93 31.33
CA PRO A 311 -20.25 -4.89 30.08
C PRO A 311 -19.86 -3.71 29.16
N ALA A 312 -18.57 -3.34 29.07
CA ALA A 312 -18.13 -2.32 28.13
C ALA A 312 -18.46 -2.74 26.68
N SER A 313 -18.89 -1.77 25.89
CA SER A 313 -19.47 -1.99 24.57
C SER A 313 -18.99 -0.93 23.58
N GLY A 314 -19.04 -1.28 22.29
CA GLY A 314 -18.74 -0.36 21.20
C GLY A 314 -19.53 -0.71 19.95
N PHE A 315 -19.79 0.29 19.12
CA PHE A 315 -20.53 0.16 17.87
C PHE A 315 -20.06 1.25 16.90
N PHE A 316 -20.13 1.01 15.59
CA PHE A 316 -19.92 2.07 14.62
C PHE A 316 -20.77 1.93 13.36
N MET A 317 -20.92 3.07 12.68
CA MET A 317 -21.48 3.17 11.34
C MET A 317 -20.53 3.97 10.44
N VAL A 318 -20.50 3.62 9.15
CA VAL A 318 -19.75 4.31 8.10
C VAL A 318 -20.66 4.54 6.92
N ASN A 319 -20.83 5.80 6.49
CA ASN A 319 -21.70 6.17 5.36
C ASN A 319 -23.13 5.56 5.48
N GLY A 320 -23.65 5.45 6.71
CA GLY A 320 -24.95 4.84 7.02
C GLY A 320 -24.99 3.31 7.11
N ARG A 321 -23.86 2.62 6.93
CA ARG A 321 -23.71 1.14 6.99
C ARG A 321 -23.09 0.74 8.34
N THR A 322 -23.52 -0.35 8.96
CA THR A 322 -23.01 -0.76 10.30
C THR A 322 -21.63 -1.41 10.22
N MET A 323 -20.94 -1.54 11.36
CA MET A 323 -19.89 -2.53 11.54
C MET A 323 -20.34 -3.93 11.06
N GLY A 324 -19.42 -4.74 10.54
CA GLY A 324 -19.72 -6.03 9.90
C GLY A 324 -20.16 -5.95 8.43
N SER A 325 -20.44 -4.76 7.89
CA SER A 325 -20.89 -4.58 6.49
C SER A 325 -19.78 -4.77 5.46
N GLU A 326 -20.14 -5.31 4.29
CA GLU A 326 -19.35 -5.21 3.05
C GLU A 326 -20.08 -4.34 2.02
N PHE A 327 -19.37 -3.46 1.33
CA PHE A 327 -19.93 -2.62 0.27
C PHE A 327 -18.91 -2.18 -0.80
N SER A 328 -19.42 -1.78 -1.96
CA SER A 328 -18.72 -0.88 -2.88
C SER A 328 -19.11 0.56 -2.57
N LEU A 329 -18.14 1.47 -2.58
CA LEU A 329 -18.39 2.91 -2.54
C LEU A 329 -19.23 3.33 -3.75
N ALA A 330 -20.22 4.19 -3.55
CA ALA A 330 -20.84 4.89 -4.68
C ALA A 330 -19.78 5.78 -5.38
N PRO A 331 -19.93 6.13 -6.68
CA PRO A 331 -18.93 6.93 -7.39
C PRO A 331 -18.60 8.30 -6.76
N ALA A 332 -19.53 8.83 -5.95
CA ALA A 332 -19.43 10.09 -5.19
C ALA A 332 -19.12 9.90 -3.69
N GLU A 333 -18.93 8.66 -3.21
CA GLU A 333 -18.36 8.38 -1.89
C GLU A 333 -16.85 8.16 -2.04
N ARG A 334 -16.00 9.19 -1.88
CA ARG A 334 -14.53 9.00 -1.82
C ARG A 334 -13.96 9.08 -0.41
N ARG A 335 -14.83 8.98 0.59
CA ARG A 335 -14.51 8.98 2.01
C ARG A 335 -15.37 7.98 2.79
N LEU A 336 -14.84 7.54 3.93
CA LEU A 336 -15.55 6.81 4.97
C LEU A 336 -15.83 7.78 6.12
N ASP A 337 -17.08 8.20 6.27
CA ASP A 337 -17.55 9.00 7.40
C ASP A 337 -17.95 8.06 8.54
N PHE A 338 -17.01 7.84 9.45
CA PHE A 338 -17.24 7.07 10.67
C PHE A 338 -18.02 7.90 11.69
N THR A 339 -19.04 7.28 12.28
CA THR A 339 -19.47 7.60 13.65
C THR A 339 -19.27 6.36 14.51
N VAL A 340 -18.49 6.49 15.57
CA VAL A 340 -18.17 5.43 16.52
C VAL A 340 -18.73 5.81 17.89
N TRP A 341 -19.39 4.86 18.54
CA TRP A 341 -19.91 5.00 19.90
C TRP A 341 -19.26 3.95 20.81
N GLY A 342 -19.24 4.22 22.11
CA GLY A 342 -18.81 3.25 23.13
C GLY A 342 -19.33 3.61 24.52
N THR A 343 -19.72 2.64 25.32
CA THR A 343 -20.13 2.82 26.73
C THR A 343 -19.24 1.96 27.63
N THR A 344 -18.70 2.53 28.71
CA THR A 344 -17.74 1.85 29.61
C THR A 344 -18.39 0.83 30.52
N LYS A 345 -17.57 0.07 31.28
CA LYS A 345 -18.03 -0.86 32.32
C LYS A 345 -19.03 -0.18 33.27
N ASP A 346 -20.20 -0.81 33.40
CA ASP A 346 -21.32 -0.45 34.28
C ASP A 346 -21.87 0.98 34.14
N GLY A 347 -21.48 1.74 33.11
CA GLY A 347 -21.83 3.15 32.97
C GLY A 347 -21.27 4.05 34.09
N THR A 348 -20.24 3.60 34.83
CA THR A 348 -19.73 4.30 36.02
C THR A 348 -18.31 4.84 35.84
N GLY A 349 -18.08 6.03 36.38
CA GLY A 349 -16.77 6.68 36.43
C GLY A 349 -15.91 6.21 37.61
N GLY A 350 -14.61 6.49 37.53
CA GLY A 350 -13.61 6.05 38.52
C GLY A 350 -12.40 5.34 37.91
N GLY A 351 -11.97 5.72 36.71
CA GLY A 351 -10.85 5.10 35.99
C GLY A 351 -11.24 4.12 34.87
N ASN A 352 -12.54 3.97 34.58
CA ASN A 352 -13.04 3.15 33.47
C ASN A 352 -13.19 3.94 32.15
N ASN A 353 -12.93 5.25 32.14
CA ASN A 353 -13.16 6.13 31.00
C ASN A 353 -12.38 5.72 29.74
N TRP A 354 -12.92 6.06 28.57
CA TRP A 354 -12.21 5.89 27.30
C TRP A 354 -10.94 6.76 27.26
N THR A 355 -9.86 6.22 26.70
CA THR A 355 -8.54 6.87 26.58
C THR A 355 -8.07 7.00 25.14
N THR A 356 -8.33 6.01 24.28
CA THR A 356 -8.07 6.12 22.84
C THR A 356 -9.14 5.43 22.00
N LEU A 357 -9.34 5.93 20.78
CA LEU A 357 -9.94 5.23 19.66
C LEU A 357 -8.87 5.06 18.59
N LYS A 358 -8.75 3.86 18.04
CA LYS A 358 -7.78 3.53 16.98
C LYS A 358 -8.48 2.89 15.79
N VAL A 359 -7.99 3.18 14.60
CA VAL A 359 -8.43 2.57 13.33
C VAL A 359 -7.22 1.97 12.64
N PHE A 360 -7.27 0.66 12.41
CA PHE A 360 -6.22 -0.10 11.75
C PHE A 360 -6.66 -0.57 10.37
N SER A 361 -5.70 -0.67 9.44
CA SER A 361 -5.82 -1.59 8.31
C SER A 361 -5.12 -2.89 8.67
N PRO A 362 -5.70 -4.07 8.41
CA PRO A 362 -4.99 -5.34 8.54
C PRO A 362 -3.68 -5.42 7.72
N PHE A 363 -3.50 -4.57 6.71
CA PHE A 363 -2.28 -4.43 5.90
C PHE A 363 -1.20 -3.54 6.54
N GLN A 364 -1.51 -2.84 7.64
CA GLN A 364 -0.61 -1.97 8.38
C GLN A 364 -0.84 -2.20 9.89
N PRO A 365 -0.53 -3.40 10.42
CA PRO A 365 -0.98 -3.83 11.75
C PRO A 365 -0.34 -3.02 12.89
N ASP A 366 0.94 -2.68 12.76
CA ASP A 366 1.73 -2.01 13.80
C ASP A 366 1.47 -0.49 13.90
N THR A 367 0.68 0.09 12.99
CA THR A 367 0.48 1.55 12.89
C THR A 367 -0.98 1.88 12.61
N PRO A 368 -1.70 2.53 13.55
CA PRO A 368 -3.08 2.95 13.29
C PRO A 368 -3.13 4.05 12.23
N ILE A 369 -4.01 3.88 11.24
CA ILE A 369 -4.35 4.88 10.22
C ILE A 369 -5.02 6.10 10.87
N LYS A 370 -5.74 5.88 11.98
CA LYS A 370 -6.26 6.96 12.81
C LYS A 370 -6.12 6.63 14.28
N GLU A 371 -5.61 7.58 15.05
CA GLU A 371 -5.67 7.55 16.50
C GLU A 371 -6.29 8.87 17.01
N ILE A 372 -7.17 8.74 17.99
CA ILE A 372 -7.82 9.86 18.68
C ILE A 372 -7.68 9.59 20.18
N THR A 373 -6.98 10.47 20.89
CA THR A 373 -6.76 10.36 22.34
C THR A 373 -7.77 11.22 23.11
N TYR A 374 -8.32 10.65 24.17
CA TYR A 374 -9.26 11.32 25.08
C TYR A 374 -8.58 11.56 26.44
N THR A 375 -8.87 12.72 27.04
CA THR A 375 -8.23 13.16 28.30
C THR A 375 -9.23 13.46 29.42
N ASP A 376 -10.53 13.23 29.21
CA ASP A 376 -11.56 13.38 30.24
C ASP A 376 -11.68 12.08 31.07
N PRO A 377 -11.35 12.10 32.38
CA PRO A 377 -11.46 10.93 33.25
C PRO A 377 -12.91 10.52 33.56
N ASN A 378 -13.91 11.24 33.03
CA ASN A 378 -15.34 10.97 33.17
C ASN A 378 -16.01 10.54 31.86
N LEU A 379 -15.24 10.26 30.80
CA LEU A 379 -15.77 9.87 29.48
C LEU A 379 -16.32 8.43 29.49
N ILE A 380 -17.59 8.31 29.91
CA ILE A 380 -18.36 7.05 29.97
C ILE A 380 -18.97 6.71 28.61
N ASP A 381 -19.76 7.63 28.06
CA ASP A 381 -20.40 7.49 26.75
C ASP A 381 -19.60 8.27 25.71
N LEU A 382 -18.88 7.53 24.88
CA LEU A 382 -18.18 8.05 23.71
C LEU A 382 -19.13 8.18 22.54
N LYS A 383 -19.05 9.33 21.85
CA LYS A 383 -19.46 9.48 20.45
C LYS A 383 -18.38 10.26 19.71
N GLN A 384 -17.70 9.61 18.77
CA GLN A 384 -16.66 10.22 17.95
C GLN A 384 -17.06 10.16 16.46
N VAL A 385 -16.95 11.30 15.78
CA VAL A 385 -17.14 11.41 14.32
C VAL A 385 -15.81 11.74 13.66
N PHE A 386 -15.46 11.09 12.57
CA PHE A 386 -14.30 11.41 11.74
C PHE A 386 -14.45 10.87 10.32
N SER A 387 -13.67 11.40 9.38
CA SER A 387 -13.59 10.90 8.01
C SER A 387 -12.19 10.36 7.69
N LEU A 388 -12.09 9.35 6.83
CA LEU A 388 -10.84 8.94 6.17
C LEU A 388 -11.08 8.61 4.69
N THR A 389 -10.05 8.70 3.85
CA THR A 389 -10.10 8.27 2.45
C THR A 389 -9.78 6.77 2.37
N PRO A 390 -10.65 5.91 1.82
CA PRO A 390 -10.49 4.46 1.86
C PRO A 390 -9.42 3.94 0.89
N TYR A 391 -8.14 4.09 1.23
CA TYR A 391 -7.00 3.57 0.46
C TYR A 391 -6.76 2.06 0.61
N GLU A 392 -7.36 1.43 1.63
CA GLU A 392 -7.24 0.02 1.98
C GLU A 392 -8.63 -0.63 1.92
N SER A 393 -8.70 -1.95 1.70
CA SER A 393 -10.00 -2.64 1.50
C SER A 393 -10.69 -3.10 2.78
N ILE A 394 -10.05 -2.94 3.95
CA ILE A 394 -10.58 -3.39 5.25
C ILE A 394 -10.13 -2.42 6.34
N TYR A 395 -11.06 -2.06 7.23
CA TYR A 395 -10.76 -1.25 8.43
C TYR A 395 -11.29 -1.93 9.68
N VAL A 396 -10.49 -1.92 10.75
CA VAL A 396 -10.86 -2.39 12.09
C VAL A 396 -10.83 -1.21 13.05
N VAL A 397 -11.81 -1.11 13.94
CA VAL A 397 -11.87 -0.07 14.99
C VAL A 397 -11.66 -0.73 16.35
N THR A 398 -10.77 -0.16 17.16
CA THR A 398 -10.62 -0.51 18.58
C THR A 398 -10.81 0.71 19.47
N LEU A 399 -11.27 0.47 20.69
CA LEU A 399 -11.46 1.47 21.74
C LEU A 399 -10.74 0.98 23.01
N ASN A 400 -9.93 1.81 23.65
CA ASN A 400 -9.25 1.46 24.91
C ASN A 400 -9.74 2.32 26.08
N GLN A 401 -9.82 1.72 27.27
CA GLN A 401 -10.18 2.38 28.53
C GLN A 401 -8.95 2.60 29.41
N GLN A 402 -9.05 3.50 30.40
CA GLN A 402 -7.96 3.74 31.36
C GLN A 402 -7.70 2.51 32.25
N TRP A 403 -8.74 1.75 32.61
CA TRP A 403 -8.60 0.55 33.42
C TRP A 403 -7.82 -0.52 32.64
N GLU A 404 -6.56 -0.72 33.03
CA GLU A 404 -5.63 -1.74 32.51
C GLU A 404 -5.49 -1.75 30.97
N ASN A 405 -5.69 -0.59 30.33
CA ASN A 405 -5.72 -0.40 28.87
C ASN A 405 -6.76 -1.28 28.14
N ALA A 406 -7.80 -1.73 28.83
CA ALA A 406 -8.76 -2.70 28.35
C ALA A 406 -9.38 -2.32 26.99
N GLU A 407 -9.36 -3.28 26.06
CA GLU A 407 -9.73 -3.06 24.66
C GLU A 407 -11.13 -3.59 24.34
N VAL A 408 -11.89 -2.81 23.57
CA VAL A 408 -13.07 -3.25 22.83
C VAL A 408 -12.76 -3.19 21.33
N THR A 409 -12.76 -4.37 20.68
CA THR A 409 -12.42 -4.55 19.26
C THR A 409 -13.67 -4.88 18.48
N LEU A 410 -13.97 -4.05 17.48
CA LEU A 410 -15.26 -4.06 16.77
C LEU A 410 -15.16 -4.85 15.46
N ALA A 411 -16.29 -5.42 15.01
CA ALA A 411 -16.37 -6.04 13.69
C ALA A 411 -15.87 -5.08 12.61
N PRO A 412 -15.08 -5.56 11.64
CA PRO A 412 -14.43 -4.68 10.68
C PRO A 412 -15.47 -4.21 9.64
N ILE A 413 -15.03 -3.36 8.73
CA ILE A 413 -15.83 -2.99 7.56
C ILE A 413 -15.05 -3.22 6.27
N TRP A 414 -15.70 -3.80 5.28
CA TRP A 414 -15.07 -4.27 4.04
C TRP A 414 -15.47 -3.38 2.85
N VAL A 415 -14.46 -2.79 2.20
CA VAL A 415 -14.59 -1.91 1.04
C VAL A 415 -14.08 -2.65 -0.20
N GLN A 416 -14.99 -2.95 -1.13
CA GLN A 416 -14.68 -3.73 -2.34
C GLN A 416 -13.83 -2.98 -3.36
N ASN A 417 -14.04 -1.67 -3.47
CA ASN A 417 -13.38 -0.80 -4.45
C ASN A 417 -12.72 0.38 -3.71
N PRO A 418 -11.56 0.16 -3.06
CA PRO A 418 -10.83 1.24 -2.40
C PRO A 418 -10.32 2.29 -3.41
N VAL A 419 -10.12 3.50 -2.91
CA VAL A 419 -9.56 4.64 -3.64
C VAL A 419 -8.07 4.41 -3.88
N ALA A 420 -7.59 4.68 -5.11
CA ALA A 420 -6.16 4.61 -5.41
C ALA A 420 -5.37 5.72 -4.68
N LYS A 421 -4.19 5.40 -4.14
CA LYS A 421 -3.30 6.38 -3.50
C LYS A 421 -2.89 7.47 -4.52
N PRO A 422 -2.87 8.76 -4.14
CA PRO A 422 -2.76 9.86 -5.08
C PRO A 422 -1.39 9.89 -5.78
N THR A 423 -1.41 10.13 -7.08
CA THR A 423 -0.23 10.34 -7.93
C THR A 423 -0.41 11.61 -8.75
N ILE A 424 0.68 12.31 -9.08
CA ILE A 424 0.62 13.54 -9.89
C ILE A 424 1.64 13.58 -11.03
N SER A 425 1.29 14.32 -12.08
CA SER A 425 2.12 14.59 -13.24
C SER A 425 1.83 15.98 -13.84
N PHE A 426 2.69 16.41 -14.77
CA PHE A 426 2.46 17.57 -15.63
C PHE A 426 2.34 17.10 -17.09
N GLU A 427 1.58 17.83 -17.90
CA GLU A 427 1.55 17.62 -19.36
C GLU A 427 2.91 17.91 -20.00
N SER A 428 3.56 19.00 -19.57
CA SER A 428 4.97 19.26 -19.81
C SER A 428 5.65 19.73 -18.51
N PRO A 429 6.77 19.09 -18.09
CA PRO A 429 7.54 19.53 -16.92
C PRO A 429 8.32 20.83 -17.16
N VAL A 430 8.35 21.34 -18.40
CA VAL A 430 8.95 22.63 -18.77
C VAL A 430 7.91 23.47 -19.51
N ASN A 431 7.64 24.68 -19.01
CA ASN A 431 6.67 25.62 -19.57
C ASN A 431 7.31 26.99 -19.81
N HIS A 432 6.76 27.75 -20.74
CA HIS A 432 7.05 29.18 -20.90
C HIS A 432 6.10 29.99 -20.00
N ARG A 433 6.46 31.21 -19.58
CA ARG A 433 5.51 32.05 -18.82
C ARG A 433 4.23 32.41 -19.57
N GLN A 434 4.21 32.23 -20.89
CA GLN A 434 3.06 32.42 -21.76
C GLN A 434 2.16 31.16 -21.87
N THR A 435 2.61 29.99 -21.40
CA THR A 435 1.81 28.75 -21.37
C THR A 435 1.34 28.45 -19.95
N VAL A 436 0.12 27.92 -19.79
CA VAL A 436 -0.44 27.57 -18.48
C VAL A 436 -0.09 26.11 -18.16
N PRO A 437 0.86 25.82 -17.24
CA PRO A 437 1.10 24.46 -16.80
C PRO A 437 -0.11 23.89 -16.06
N VAL A 438 -0.50 22.66 -16.41
CA VAL A 438 -1.56 21.90 -15.76
C VAL A 438 -0.96 20.72 -14.99
N ILE A 439 -1.30 20.59 -13.71
CA ILE A 439 -1.09 19.36 -12.94
C ILE A 439 -2.28 18.43 -13.18
N PHE A 440 -1.98 17.17 -13.46
CA PHE A 440 -2.93 16.08 -13.34
C PHE A 440 -2.75 15.36 -12.00
N VAL A 441 -3.86 15.04 -11.34
CA VAL A 441 -3.92 14.19 -10.13
C VAL A 441 -4.72 12.95 -10.46
N ASN A 442 -4.18 11.76 -10.16
CA ASN A 442 -4.87 10.49 -10.32
C ASN A 442 -4.90 9.74 -8.98
N GLY A 443 -6.09 9.36 -8.52
CA GLY A 443 -6.30 8.85 -7.16
C GLY A 443 -6.41 10.00 -6.14
N GLY A 444 -6.56 9.64 -4.87
CA GLY A 444 -6.91 10.57 -3.79
C GLY A 444 -8.41 10.65 -3.51
N GLY A 445 -8.76 11.22 -2.35
CA GLY A 445 -10.15 11.46 -1.93
C GLY A 445 -10.82 12.63 -2.67
N ASP A 446 -12.01 13.04 -2.22
CA ASP A 446 -12.79 14.15 -2.81
C ASP A 446 -12.05 15.49 -2.83
N THR A 447 -11.04 15.64 -1.95
CA THR A 447 -10.12 16.78 -1.91
C THR A 447 -8.70 16.29 -1.63
N VAL A 448 -7.71 16.95 -2.22
CA VAL A 448 -6.30 16.82 -1.83
C VAL A 448 -5.68 18.19 -1.57
N VAL A 449 -4.67 18.24 -0.71
CA VAL A 449 -3.91 19.45 -0.38
C VAL A 449 -2.72 19.54 -1.32
N LEU A 450 -2.71 20.56 -2.19
CA LEU A 450 -1.61 20.80 -3.11
C LEU A 450 -0.45 21.48 -2.38
N GLN A 451 0.74 20.89 -2.47
CA GLN A 451 1.96 21.40 -1.85
C GLN A 451 3.05 21.66 -2.88
N ARG A 452 3.82 22.73 -2.65
CA ARG A 452 4.92 23.18 -3.49
C ARG A 452 6.17 23.46 -2.65
N ALA A 453 7.33 23.04 -3.15
CA ALA A 453 8.64 23.48 -2.68
C ALA A 453 9.36 24.27 -3.78
N ARG A 454 10.23 25.21 -3.40
CA ARG A 454 11.19 25.89 -4.29
C ARG A 454 12.51 25.13 -4.24
N THR A 455 13.24 25.10 -5.35
CA THR A 455 14.52 24.38 -5.46
C THR A 455 15.71 25.25 -5.90
N GLY A 456 15.45 26.44 -6.46
CA GLY A 456 16.50 27.28 -7.08
C GLY A 456 17.53 27.92 -6.13
N THR A 457 17.27 27.95 -4.82
CA THR A 457 18.20 28.48 -3.79
C THR A 457 18.38 27.47 -2.64
N GLY A 458 18.32 26.18 -2.97
CA GLY A 458 18.11 25.10 -2.00
C GLY A 458 16.62 24.78 -1.78
N PHE A 459 16.34 23.60 -1.24
CA PHE A 459 15.00 23.12 -0.95
C PHE A 459 14.44 23.80 0.30
N ASN A 460 13.36 24.59 0.17
CA ASN A 460 12.83 25.43 1.26
C ASN A 460 11.69 24.79 2.08
N GLY A 461 11.53 23.46 2.01
CA GLY A 461 10.40 22.75 2.62
C GLY A 461 9.14 22.75 1.77
N TRP A 462 8.19 21.87 2.11
CA TRP A 462 6.90 21.79 1.45
C TRP A 462 5.93 22.84 2.02
N GLN A 463 5.40 23.70 1.15
CA GLN A 463 4.40 24.71 1.50
C GLN A 463 3.06 24.34 0.89
N THR A 464 1.99 24.30 1.69
CA THR A 464 0.62 24.22 1.16
C THR A 464 0.31 25.47 0.33
N VAL A 465 -0.17 25.27 -0.89
CA VAL A 465 -0.54 26.34 -1.83
C VAL A 465 -2.02 26.34 -2.22
N GLY A 466 -2.77 25.30 -1.84
CA GLY A 466 -4.23 25.25 -1.96
C GLY A 466 -4.80 23.87 -1.62
N THR A 467 -6.13 23.78 -1.58
CA THR A 467 -6.88 22.52 -1.55
C THR A 467 -7.64 22.40 -2.86
N VAL A 468 -7.63 21.23 -3.49
CA VAL A 468 -8.18 21.01 -4.82
C VAL A 468 -9.13 19.80 -4.84
N THR A 469 -10.30 20.00 -5.45
CA THR A 469 -11.28 18.95 -5.79
C THR A 469 -11.11 18.44 -7.22
N ASN A 470 -10.60 19.29 -8.11
CA ASN A 470 -10.39 18.94 -9.51
C ASN A 470 -9.09 18.15 -9.68
N HIS A 471 -9.17 17.06 -10.44
CA HIS A 471 -8.03 16.25 -10.87
C HIS A 471 -7.18 16.95 -11.95
N PHE A 472 -7.65 18.09 -12.48
CA PHE A 472 -6.97 18.95 -13.45
C PHE A 472 -6.78 20.34 -12.84
N ILE A 473 -5.54 20.76 -12.62
CA ILE A 473 -5.22 21.99 -11.87
C ILE A 473 -4.34 22.90 -12.73
N PRO A 474 -4.90 23.93 -13.39
CA PRO A 474 -4.10 24.96 -14.05
C PRO A 474 -3.39 25.83 -13.01
N LEU A 475 -2.13 26.16 -13.25
CA LEU A 475 -1.34 27.05 -12.41
C LEU A 475 -1.05 28.35 -13.17
N ASP A 476 -1.24 29.51 -12.53
CA ASP A 476 -0.85 30.81 -13.10
C ASP A 476 0.68 30.88 -13.25
N PRO A 477 1.22 30.86 -14.49
CA PRO A 477 2.65 30.84 -14.72
C PRO A 477 3.35 32.16 -14.38
N SER A 478 2.63 33.26 -14.19
CA SER A 478 3.22 34.57 -13.89
C SER A 478 3.80 34.63 -12.46
N ILE A 479 3.15 33.96 -11.50
CA ILE A 479 3.54 33.94 -10.07
C ILE A 479 4.43 32.75 -9.68
N LEU A 480 4.80 31.88 -10.63
CA LEU A 480 5.62 30.71 -10.35
C LEU A 480 7.13 31.03 -10.26
N PRO A 481 7.88 30.36 -9.37
CA PRO A 481 9.34 30.39 -9.41
C PRO A 481 9.85 29.62 -10.63
N THR A 482 11.04 29.99 -11.11
CA THR A 482 11.72 29.38 -12.27
C THR A 482 11.86 27.86 -12.17
N THR A 483 11.98 27.33 -10.95
CA THR A 483 11.89 25.88 -10.69
C THR A 483 11.19 25.62 -9.36
N SER A 484 10.26 24.67 -9.36
CA SER A 484 9.53 24.21 -8.17
C SER A 484 9.26 22.71 -8.23
N GLN A 485 9.22 22.08 -7.06
CA GLN A 485 8.68 20.73 -6.88
C GLN A 485 7.25 20.81 -6.38
N TRP A 486 6.43 19.83 -6.76
CA TRP A 486 5.01 19.72 -6.42
C TRP A 486 4.71 18.32 -5.91
N ARG A 487 3.73 18.21 -5.01
CA ARG A 487 3.10 16.96 -4.55
C ARG A 487 1.68 17.27 -4.06
N VAL A 488 0.85 16.26 -3.88
CA VAL A 488 -0.40 16.37 -3.12
C VAL A 488 -0.34 15.52 -1.86
N VAL A 489 -1.15 15.90 -0.86
CA VAL A 489 -1.30 15.23 0.43
C VAL A 489 -2.79 15.03 0.71
N ASP A 490 -3.18 13.89 1.25
CA ASP A 490 -4.57 13.68 1.67
C ASP A 490 -4.90 14.47 2.95
N PRO A 491 -6.00 15.26 3.00
CA PRO A 491 -6.33 16.10 4.15
C PRO A 491 -6.82 15.30 5.38
N TYR A 492 -7.29 14.07 5.18
CA TYR A 492 -7.79 13.20 6.26
C TYR A 492 -6.72 12.24 6.79
N GLN A 493 -5.72 11.92 5.95
CA GLN A 493 -4.55 11.06 6.18
C GLN A 493 -3.26 11.76 5.70
N PRO A 494 -2.71 12.74 6.43
CA PRO A 494 -1.58 13.58 5.98
C PRO A 494 -0.27 12.83 5.68
N GLU A 495 -0.14 11.60 6.16
CA GLU A 495 0.91 10.64 5.85
C GLU A 495 0.78 10.02 4.43
N VAL A 496 -0.40 10.05 3.83
CA VAL A 496 -0.62 9.64 2.44
C VAL A 496 -0.29 10.79 1.49
N VAL A 497 0.91 10.71 0.92
CA VAL A 497 1.53 11.73 0.08
C VAL A 497 1.84 11.17 -1.31
N SER A 498 1.63 11.95 -2.36
CA SER A 498 1.95 11.54 -3.73
C SER A 498 3.45 11.49 -4.02
N ASN A 499 3.80 10.94 -5.18
CA ASN A 499 5.09 11.22 -5.80
C ASN A 499 5.32 12.73 -5.94
N ALA A 500 6.59 13.15 -5.90
CA ALA A 500 6.98 14.53 -6.19
C ALA A 500 7.32 14.68 -7.68
N VAL A 501 6.98 15.83 -8.28
CA VAL A 501 7.34 16.18 -9.67
C VAL A 501 7.89 17.60 -9.75
N THR A 502 8.81 17.84 -10.68
CA THR A 502 9.44 19.15 -10.90
C THR A 502 8.77 19.88 -12.07
N LEU A 503 8.46 21.16 -11.87
CA LEU A 503 8.08 22.11 -12.91
C LEU A 503 9.17 23.18 -13.06
N THR A 504 9.59 23.40 -14.30
CA THR A 504 10.46 24.51 -14.71
C THR A 504 9.65 25.52 -15.53
N VAL A 505 9.78 26.80 -15.20
CA VAL A 505 9.09 27.90 -15.90
C VAL A 505 10.13 28.86 -16.47
N SER A 506 10.16 28.97 -17.81
CA SER A 506 11.12 29.78 -18.57
C SER A 506 10.59 31.20 -18.80
N ASN A 507 11.51 32.19 -18.82
CA ASN A 507 11.18 33.57 -18.45
C ASN A 507 11.21 34.58 -19.61
N GLY A 508 11.48 34.19 -20.86
CA GLY A 508 11.38 35.13 -21.99
C GLY A 508 12.03 34.81 -23.33
N LEU A 509 12.88 33.77 -23.46
CA LEU A 509 13.38 33.37 -24.79
C LEU A 509 12.39 32.43 -25.48
N ASP A 510 11.73 32.90 -26.53
CA ASP A 510 10.88 32.08 -27.38
C ASP A 510 11.77 31.18 -28.26
N VAL A 511 12.01 29.95 -27.81
CA VAL A 511 12.80 28.94 -28.52
C VAL A 511 11.89 28.08 -29.39
N ARG A 512 12.16 28.06 -30.69
CA ARG A 512 11.47 27.22 -31.67
C ARG A 512 12.41 26.15 -32.19
N GLN A 513 12.00 24.90 -32.03
CA GLN A 513 12.57 23.77 -32.73
C GLN A 513 12.07 23.81 -34.19
N PRO A 514 12.94 23.77 -35.21
CA PRO A 514 12.54 23.66 -36.60
C PRO A 514 12.01 22.25 -36.90
N THR A 515 11.30 22.12 -38.02
CA THR A 515 10.70 20.87 -38.47
C THR A 515 11.76 19.79 -38.72
N LEU A 516 11.88 18.83 -37.80
CA LEU A 516 12.74 17.66 -38.00
C LEU A 516 12.11 16.70 -39.01
N SER A 517 12.75 16.48 -40.14
CA SER A 517 12.43 15.39 -41.07
C SER A 517 12.87 14.06 -40.45
N THR A 518 11.93 13.24 -40.01
CA THR A 518 12.21 11.95 -39.35
C THR A 518 12.42 10.81 -40.36
N PRO A 519 13.48 9.98 -40.23
CA PRO A 519 14.67 10.16 -39.39
C PRO A 519 15.76 10.98 -40.10
N PRO A 520 16.45 11.90 -39.40
CA PRO A 520 17.63 12.58 -39.95
C PRO A 520 18.85 11.64 -39.89
N LEU A 521 19.06 10.90 -40.98
CA LEU A 521 20.28 10.13 -41.21
C LEU A 521 21.50 11.08 -41.27
N ASP A 522 22.68 10.60 -40.85
CA ASP A 522 23.99 11.26 -40.94
C ASP A 522 24.29 12.51 -40.08
N GLY A 523 23.68 12.62 -38.88
CA GLY A 523 24.29 13.39 -37.78
C GLY A 523 24.27 14.88 -38.02
N VAL A 524 23.09 15.36 -38.40
CA VAL A 524 22.79 16.73 -38.80
C VAL A 524 22.98 17.71 -37.65
N ASN A 525 23.41 18.92 -38.01
CA ASN A 525 23.32 20.13 -37.21
C ASN A 525 21.85 20.42 -36.87
N ILE A 526 21.40 20.07 -35.66
CA ILE A 526 20.06 20.43 -35.19
C ILE A 526 20.07 21.92 -34.86
N SER A 527 19.68 22.73 -35.83
CA SER A 527 19.36 24.14 -35.61
C SER A 527 18.24 24.24 -34.57
N LEU A 528 18.35 25.21 -33.66
CA LEU A 528 17.22 25.82 -33.00
C LEU A 528 17.15 27.29 -33.44
N ALA A 529 15.96 27.87 -33.43
CA ALA A 529 15.77 29.31 -33.59
C ALA A 529 15.32 29.89 -32.24
N TRP A 530 15.81 31.07 -31.86
CA TRP A 530 15.29 31.78 -30.69
C TRP A 530 15.07 33.26 -30.98
N THR A 531 14.00 33.83 -30.43
CA THR A 531 13.62 35.24 -30.56
C THR A 531 13.52 35.92 -29.20
N HIS A 532 13.95 37.18 -29.12
CA HIS A 532 13.76 38.06 -27.97
C HIS A 532 13.53 39.53 -28.41
N PRO A 533 12.65 40.32 -27.74
CA PRO A 533 12.38 41.71 -28.14
C PRO A 533 13.60 42.65 -28.14
N THR A 534 14.58 42.45 -27.26
CA THR A 534 15.85 43.21 -27.20
C THR A 534 17.06 42.32 -27.55
N PRO A 535 18.20 42.88 -28.00
CA PRO A 535 19.37 42.08 -28.34
C PRO A 535 20.04 41.48 -27.09
N LEU A 536 20.32 40.17 -27.11
CA LEU A 536 20.95 39.43 -26.01
C LEU A 536 22.16 38.62 -26.48
N ALA A 537 23.18 38.53 -25.63
CA ALA A 537 24.25 37.54 -25.76
C ALA A 537 23.87 36.31 -24.93
N VAL A 538 24.04 35.11 -25.49
CA VAL A 538 23.45 33.88 -24.95
C VAL A 538 24.43 32.72 -24.83
N ASP A 539 24.17 31.83 -23.88
CA ASP A 539 24.84 30.54 -23.71
C ASP A 539 23.90 29.40 -24.09
N TYR A 540 24.43 28.40 -24.79
CA TYR A 540 23.69 27.22 -25.23
C TYR A 540 24.05 26.01 -24.38
N TYR A 541 23.03 25.32 -23.89
CA TYR A 541 23.16 24.12 -23.05
C TYR A 541 22.37 22.95 -23.64
N ALA A 542 22.83 21.73 -23.36
CA ALA A 542 22.16 20.49 -23.73
C ALA A 542 22.04 19.55 -22.53
N SER A 543 20.94 18.81 -22.48
CA SER A 543 20.63 17.75 -21.51
C SER A 543 20.36 16.43 -22.24
N ARG A 544 20.71 15.30 -21.61
CA ARG A 544 20.37 13.93 -22.04
C ARG A 544 19.38 13.22 -21.11
N ASP A 545 18.82 13.96 -20.15
CA ASP A 545 18.07 13.47 -18.99
C ASP A 545 16.85 14.38 -18.70
N ASN A 546 16.24 14.91 -19.77
CA ASN A 546 15.07 15.79 -19.74
C ASN A 546 15.18 17.01 -18.80
N GLY A 547 16.41 17.53 -18.67
CA GLY A 547 16.73 18.76 -17.94
C GLY A 547 17.21 18.59 -16.50
N ALA A 548 17.53 17.36 -16.06
CA ALA A 548 18.10 17.12 -14.74
C ALA A 548 19.58 17.56 -14.65
N THR A 549 20.37 17.39 -15.70
CA THR A 549 21.71 17.95 -15.85
C THR A 549 21.86 18.74 -17.16
N TRP A 550 22.66 19.81 -17.12
CA TRP A 550 22.85 20.72 -18.25
C TRP A 550 24.33 20.97 -18.52
N THR A 551 24.80 20.53 -19.69
CA THR A 551 26.16 20.76 -20.18
C THR A 551 26.15 21.98 -21.11
N LYS A 552 27.04 22.96 -20.90
CA LYS A 552 27.23 24.06 -21.86
C LYS A 552 27.89 23.51 -23.13
N VAL A 553 27.29 23.80 -24.29
CA VAL A 553 27.67 23.26 -25.61
C VAL A 553 27.93 24.35 -26.66
N GLY A 554 27.72 25.63 -26.32
CA GLY A 554 28.06 26.76 -27.17
C GLY A 554 27.81 28.10 -26.49
N GLU A 555 28.18 29.19 -27.17
CA GLU A 555 27.83 30.56 -26.78
C GLU A 555 27.74 31.49 -28.00
N SER A 556 27.05 32.62 -27.83
CA SER A 556 27.06 33.75 -28.75
C SER A 556 27.29 35.03 -27.95
N THR A 557 28.47 35.61 -28.13
CA THR A 557 28.93 36.82 -27.41
C THR A 557 28.45 38.12 -28.05
N VAL A 558 27.91 38.07 -29.27
CA VAL A 558 27.37 39.22 -30.01
C VAL A 558 25.86 39.33 -29.73
N PRO A 559 25.37 40.44 -29.13
CA PRO A 559 23.96 40.57 -28.79
C PRO A 559 23.03 40.57 -30.00
N ASN A 560 22.08 39.64 -30.05
CA ASN A 560 21.13 39.47 -31.15
C ASN A 560 19.68 39.41 -30.65
N ARG A 561 18.71 39.89 -31.45
CA ARG A 561 17.26 39.72 -31.17
C ARG A 561 16.71 38.38 -31.67
N TYR A 562 17.45 37.77 -32.58
CA TYR A 562 17.09 36.55 -33.26
C TYR A 562 18.37 35.85 -33.70
N ALA A 563 18.46 34.54 -33.47
CA ALA A 563 19.51 33.73 -34.06
C ALA A 563 19.00 32.31 -34.34
N TYR A 564 19.55 31.73 -35.40
CA TYR A 564 19.66 30.27 -35.54
C TYR A 564 20.99 29.85 -34.89
N TRP A 565 20.96 28.76 -34.12
CA TRP A 565 22.17 28.10 -33.62
C TRP A 565 22.08 26.59 -33.81
N SER A 566 23.15 26.00 -34.34
CA SER A 566 23.21 24.59 -34.72
C SER A 566 23.92 23.74 -33.67
N PHE A 567 23.22 22.71 -33.18
CA PHE A 567 23.79 21.71 -32.29
C PHE A 567 24.22 20.45 -33.06
N TYR A 568 25.50 20.12 -32.97
CA TYR A 568 26.05 18.89 -33.54
C TYR A 568 25.76 17.68 -32.64
N THR A 569 25.13 16.65 -33.18
CA THR A 569 24.59 15.50 -32.42
C THR A 569 25.45 14.23 -32.43
N GLY A 570 26.60 14.22 -33.12
CA GLY A 570 27.47 13.04 -33.20
C GLY A 570 28.01 12.60 -31.83
N GLY A 571 27.95 11.30 -31.54
CA GLY A 571 28.33 10.70 -30.27
C GLY A 571 27.26 10.78 -29.16
N TRP A 572 26.03 11.21 -29.48
CA TRP A 572 24.89 11.30 -28.55
C TRP A 572 23.73 10.33 -28.90
N GLY A 573 23.94 9.40 -29.84
CA GLY A 573 22.91 8.49 -30.35
C GLY A 573 22.24 7.62 -29.28
N GLY A 574 20.97 7.29 -29.50
CA GLY A 574 20.14 6.53 -28.55
C GLY A 574 19.67 7.35 -27.35
N SER A 575 19.73 8.68 -27.41
CA SER A 575 19.35 9.59 -26.32
C SER A 575 18.17 10.47 -26.73
N ASN A 576 17.27 10.74 -25.77
CA ASN A 576 16.46 11.95 -25.84
C ASN A 576 17.33 13.14 -25.42
N VAL A 577 17.31 14.21 -26.21
CA VAL A 577 18.10 15.42 -26.00
C VAL A 577 17.17 16.60 -25.89
N THR A 578 17.45 17.49 -24.95
CA THR A 578 16.75 18.77 -24.76
C THR A 578 17.77 19.89 -24.84
N LEU A 579 17.50 20.96 -25.59
CA LEU A 579 18.38 22.12 -25.74
C LEU A 579 17.81 23.33 -25.00
N LYS A 580 18.69 24.15 -24.41
CA LYS A 580 18.35 25.35 -23.64
C LYS A 580 19.21 26.53 -24.09
N VAL A 581 18.57 27.65 -24.38
CA VAL A 581 19.24 28.95 -24.62
C VAL A 581 19.10 29.78 -23.36
N VAL A 582 20.18 30.41 -22.89
CA VAL A 582 20.21 31.19 -21.63
C VAL A 582 20.81 32.57 -21.91
N ASP A 583 20.17 33.63 -21.40
CA ASP A 583 20.73 34.98 -21.39
C ASP A 583 21.97 35.05 -20.48
N ARG A 584 23.08 35.56 -21.00
CA ARG A 584 24.33 35.69 -20.22
C ARG A 584 24.26 36.76 -19.14
N ALA A 585 23.30 37.68 -19.22
CA ALA A 585 23.07 38.72 -18.20
C ALA A 585 22.13 38.26 -17.07
N ASP A 586 21.18 37.36 -17.36
CA ASP A 586 20.26 36.75 -16.38
C ASP A 586 20.12 35.23 -16.63
N PRO A 587 20.79 34.37 -15.86
CA PRO A 587 20.63 32.91 -15.96
C PRO A 587 19.22 32.38 -15.65
N GLY A 588 18.34 33.19 -15.05
CA GLY A 588 16.92 32.92 -14.89
C GLY A 588 16.09 33.22 -16.15
N HIS A 589 16.67 33.94 -17.11
CA HIS A 589 16.09 34.27 -18.41
C HIS A 589 16.58 33.29 -19.49
N PHE A 590 15.74 32.33 -19.83
CA PHE A 590 16.07 31.27 -20.77
C PHE A 590 14.83 30.79 -21.55
N GLY A 591 15.07 29.88 -22.49
CA GLY A 591 14.06 29.11 -23.23
C GLY A 591 14.58 27.71 -23.53
N VAL A 592 13.69 26.76 -23.83
CA VAL A 592 14.01 25.34 -23.92
C VAL A 592 13.27 24.71 -25.11
N THR A 593 13.89 23.78 -25.84
CA THR A 593 13.19 22.98 -26.87
C THR A 593 12.28 21.93 -26.24
N LEU A 594 11.39 21.34 -27.03
CA LEU A 594 10.87 20.01 -26.70
C LEU A 594 12.02 18.98 -26.75
N PRO A 595 11.90 17.84 -26.05
CA PRO A 595 12.86 16.74 -26.18
C PRO A 595 12.74 16.09 -27.57
N PHE A 596 13.87 15.76 -28.18
CA PHE A 596 13.94 15.03 -29.45
C PHE A 596 14.89 13.83 -29.34
N PHE A 597 14.62 12.77 -30.12
CA PHE A 597 15.43 11.57 -30.13
C PHE A 597 16.58 11.67 -31.13
N VAL A 598 17.81 11.35 -30.70
CA VAL A 598 19.00 11.27 -31.56
C VAL A 598 19.22 9.82 -31.98
N SER A 599 19.28 9.56 -33.29
CA SER A 599 19.31 8.20 -33.84
C SER A 599 20.52 7.37 -33.34
N PRO A 600 20.37 6.07 -33.01
CA PRO A 600 21.44 5.25 -32.43
C PRO A 600 22.72 5.17 -33.26
N GLU A 601 22.61 5.23 -34.59
CA GLU A 601 23.70 5.16 -35.56
C GLU A 601 24.73 6.28 -35.32
N LEU A 602 24.24 7.44 -34.86
CA LEU A 602 25.05 8.62 -34.57
C LEU A 602 25.93 8.46 -33.33
N GLN A 603 25.71 7.41 -32.52
CA GLN A 603 26.57 7.08 -31.39
C GLN A 603 28.01 6.75 -31.82
N LEU A 604 28.23 6.32 -33.07
CA LEU A 604 29.56 6.02 -33.59
C LEU A 604 30.24 7.19 -34.32
N LYS A 605 29.52 8.25 -34.72
CA LYS A 605 30.12 9.45 -35.35
C LYS A 605 30.96 10.22 -34.30
N ILE A 606 32.21 10.54 -34.63
CA ILE A 606 33.12 11.36 -33.81
C ILE A 606 32.85 12.83 -34.11
N PRO A 607 32.80 13.73 -33.10
CA PRO A 607 32.68 15.16 -33.33
C PRO A 607 33.90 15.76 -34.06
N ALA A 608 33.71 16.01 -35.35
CA ALA A 608 34.42 17.03 -36.10
C ALA A 608 33.42 18.16 -36.40
N THR A 609 33.91 19.40 -36.46
CA THR A 609 33.13 20.61 -36.81
C THR A 609 34.04 21.61 -37.51
N SER A 610 33.45 22.56 -38.24
CA SER A 610 34.18 23.61 -38.97
C SER A 610 34.98 24.54 -38.05
N GLY A 611 34.48 24.82 -36.85
CA GLY A 611 35.19 25.60 -35.82
C GLY A 611 36.48 24.96 -35.29
N ASN A 612 36.65 23.64 -35.46
CA ASN A 612 37.85 22.90 -35.09
C ASN A 612 38.75 22.56 -36.29
N ALA A 613 38.38 22.99 -37.49
CA ALA A 613 39.16 22.78 -38.71
C ALA A 613 40.10 23.97 -38.98
N THR A 614 41.33 23.70 -39.38
CA THR A 614 42.31 24.72 -39.79
C THR A 614 43.00 24.27 -41.08
N SER A 615 43.36 25.23 -41.93
CA SER A 615 43.83 25.00 -43.29
C SER A 615 45.16 25.70 -43.57
N ASN A 616 45.94 25.17 -44.52
CA ASN A 616 47.11 25.86 -45.08
C ASN A 616 46.79 26.66 -46.36
N SER A 617 45.54 26.63 -46.83
CA SER A 617 45.01 27.39 -47.96
C SER A 617 43.61 27.96 -47.64
N GLY A 618 43.04 28.76 -48.54
CA GLY A 618 41.72 29.37 -48.34
C GLY A 618 40.57 28.34 -48.26
N ALA A 619 39.49 28.73 -47.56
CA ALA A 619 38.20 28.02 -47.47
C ALA A 619 38.16 26.62 -46.83
N ALA A 620 39.27 25.93 -46.56
CA ALA A 620 39.25 24.51 -46.12
C ALA A 620 38.67 24.21 -44.71
N HIS A 621 38.06 25.18 -44.04
CA HIS A 621 37.39 24.97 -42.75
C HIS A 621 35.94 24.46 -42.90
N THR A 622 35.39 24.40 -44.12
CA THR A 622 33.96 24.14 -44.38
C THR A 622 33.60 22.68 -44.68
N VAL A 623 34.52 21.73 -44.48
CA VAL A 623 34.37 20.32 -44.93
C VAL A 623 34.26 19.31 -43.79
N THR A 624 33.83 19.74 -42.61
CA THR A 624 33.78 18.91 -41.39
C THR A 624 32.47 19.01 -40.62
N ASP A 625 31.46 19.72 -41.15
CA ASP A 625 30.13 19.92 -40.55
C ASP A 625 28.98 19.29 -41.36
N SER A 626 29.32 18.52 -42.41
CA SER A 626 28.38 17.86 -43.32
C SER A 626 27.42 18.80 -44.08
N ASP A 627 27.73 20.10 -44.24
CA ASP A 627 27.01 20.97 -45.18
C ASP A 627 27.42 20.67 -46.62
N LEU A 628 26.54 19.97 -47.34
CA LEU A 628 26.73 19.56 -48.73
C LEU A 628 26.84 20.74 -49.73
N GLY A 629 26.61 21.99 -49.28
CA GLY A 629 26.83 23.20 -50.08
C GLY A 629 28.25 23.77 -50.01
N SER A 630 29.05 23.46 -48.99
CA SER A 630 30.28 24.20 -48.66
C SER A 630 31.59 23.44 -48.89
N CYS A 631 31.79 22.91 -50.10
CA CYS A 631 33.01 22.20 -50.44
C CYS A 631 34.26 23.12 -50.53
N TRP A 632 35.40 22.62 -50.04
CA TRP A 632 36.72 23.19 -50.23
C TRP A 632 37.26 22.90 -51.63
N TRP A 633 37.83 23.91 -52.27
CA TRP A 633 38.56 23.81 -53.54
C TRP A 633 40.06 23.99 -53.32
N THR A 634 40.88 23.06 -53.81
CA THR A 634 42.36 23.16 -53.76
C THR A 634 42.90 24.07 -54.87
N SER A 635 44.15 24.52 -54.78
CA SER A 635 44.87 25.05 -55.95
C SER A 635 45.60 23.94 -56.70
N ASP A 636 46.02 24.20 -57.93
CA ASP A 636 46.95 23.34 -58.68
C ASP A 636 48.38 23.38 -58.10
N GLY A 637 49.17 22.35 -58.45
CA GLY A 637 50.62 22.25 -58.26
C GLY A 637 51.14 22.00 -56.83
N ASN A 638 50.46 22.49 -55.79
CA ASN A 638 50.91 22.38 -54.40
C ASN A 638 50.05 21.44 -53.56
N GLU A 639 50.71 20.72 -52.64
CA GLU A 639 50.04 19.97 -51.58
C GLU A 639 49.24 20.90 -50.65
N GLN A 640 47.99 20.52 -50.36
CA GLN A 640 47.14 21.22 -49.40
C GLN A 640 46.52 20.25 -48.40
N SER A 641 46.09 20.75 -47.24
CA SER A 641 45.54 19.91 -46.19
C SER A 641 44.48 20.57 -45.32
N VAL A 642 43.55 19.75 -44.84
CA VAL A 642 42.60 20.05 -43.76
C VAL A 642 43.11 19.40 -42.49
N TYR A 643 43.35 20.20 -41.47
CA TYR A 643 43.68 19.77 -40.11
C TYR A 643 42.45 19.90 -39.20
N ILE A 644 42.20 18.92 -38.35
CA ILE A 644 41.01 18.81 -37.50
C ILE A 644 41.45 18.48 -36.07
N ASP A 645 41.08 19.31 -35.09
CA ASP A 645 41.21 18.97 -33.67
C ASP A 645 39.92 18.32 -33.14
N LEU A 646 40.00 17.07 -32.67
CA LEU A 646 38.87 16.35 -32.06
C LEU A 646 38.64 16.78 -30.59
N GLY A 647 39.37 17.77 -30.09
CA GLY A 647 39.33 18.34 -28.74
C GLY A 647 39.96 17.46 -27.66
N ARG A 648 39.94 16.14 -27.87
CA ARG A 648 40.53 15.08 -27.04
C ARG A 648 40.97 13.92 -27.91
N GLU A 649 41.65 12.95 -27.33
CA GLU A 649 41.95 11.70 -28.03
C GLU A 649 40.69 10.85 -28.29
N HIS A 650 40.63 10.28 -29.49
CA HIS A 650 39.61 9.36 -29.95
C HIS A 650 40.29 8.17 -30.65
N LEU A 651 39.71 6.98 -30.50
CA LEU A 651 40.06 5.81 -31.33
C LEU A 651 39.25 5.90 -32.63
N VAL A 652 39.89 6.32 -33.72
CA VAL A 652 39.27 6.42 -35.04
C VAL A 652 39.30 5.04 -35.71
N LYS A 653 38.13 4.42 -35.87
CA LYS A 653 37.96 3.13 -36.54
C LYS A 653 37.61 3.24 -38.02
N ARG A 654 37.03 4.35 -38.47
CA ARG A 654 36.71 4.61 -39.88
C ARG A 654 36.81 6.08 -40.21
N MET A 655 37.32 6.38 -41.40
CA MET A 655 37.26 7.70 -42.03
C MET A 655 36.47 7.59 -43.34
N GLU A 656 35.66 8.59 -43.63
CA GLU A 656 35.04 8.78 -44.94
C GLU A 656 35.34 10.19 -45.43
N VAL A 657 35.71 10.33 -46.70
CA VAL A 657 35.89 11.62 -47.35
C VAL A 657 35.01 11.66 -48.60
N LEU A 658 34.05 12.57 -48.62
CA LEU A 658 33.21 12.84 -49.79
C LEU A 658 33.87 13.91 -50.64
N PHE A 659 34.09 13.61 -51.92
CA PHE A 659 34.51 14.59 -52.93
C PHE A 659 33.30 15.11 -53.71
N GLY A 660 33.45 16.30 -54.30
CA GLY A 660 32.48 16.88 -55.22
C GLY A 660 32.74 16.46 -56.67
N SER A 661 32.61 17.38 -57.62
CA SER A 661 32.73 17.08 -59.05
C SER A 661 34.15 16.75 -59.51
N GLU A 662 35.19 17.12 -58.75
CA GLU A 662 36.59 17.08 -59.17
C GLU A 662 37.47 16.45 -58.06
N ASN A 663 37.93 15.21 -58.23
CA ASN A 663 38.68 14.48 -57.18
C ASN A 663 40.20 14.65 -57.29
N PRO A 664 40.94 14.55 -56.16
CA PRO A 664 42.40 14.64 -56.17
C PRO A 664 43.05 13.35 -56.70
N PRO A 665 44.10 13.44 -57.55
CA PRO A 665 44.73 12.26 -58.14
C PRO A 665 45.53 11.47 -57.09
N SER A 666 46.00 12.13 -56.02
CA SER A 666 46.54 11.48 -54.83
C SER A 666 46.09 12.17 -53.55
N TRP A 667 45.95 11.39 -52.49
CA TRP A 667 45.62 11.84 -51.14
C TRP A 667 46.43 11.04 -50.12
N TYR A 668 46.57 11.58 -48.91
CA TYR A 668 47.10 10.84 -47.77
C TYR A 668 46.57 11.37 -46.43
N MET A 669 46.72 10.58 -45.37
CA MET A 669 46.16 10.87 -44.05
C MET A 669 47.19 10.66 -42.94
N GLY A 670 47.33 11.69 -42.11
CA GLY A 670 48.15 11.69 -40.91
C GLY A 670 47.32 11.86 -39.64
N THR A 671 47.85 11.37 -38.52
CA THR A 671 47.31 11.62 -37.18
C THR A 671 48.36 12.25 -36.27
N SER A 672 47.89 12.89 -35.20
CA SER A 672 48.75 13.39 -34.12
C SER A 672 48.04 13.37 -32.77
N HIS A 673 48.83 13.26 -31.70
CA HIS A 673 48.37 13.42 -30.32
C HIS A 673 48.54 14.87 -29.82
N ASN A 674 49.43 15.66 -30.45
CA ASN A 674 49.88 16.98 -29.97
C ASN A 674 49.80 18.11 -31.03
N GLY A 675 49.44 17.80 -32.28
CA GLY A 675 49.30 18.75 -33.39
C GLY A 675 50.61 19.10 -34.09
N SER A 676 51.77 18.79 -33.49
CA SER A 676 53.11 19.13 -34.00
C SER A 676 53.90 17.93 -34.52
N THR A 677 53.74 16.74 -33.91
CA THR A 677 54.37 15.49 -34.32
C THR A 677 53.35 14.63 -35.08
N TRP A 678 53.64 14.27 -36.32
CA TRP A 678 52.68 13.61 -37.22
C TRP A 678 53.09 12.18 -37.58
N SER A 679 52.15 11.26 -37.41
CA SER A 679 52.25 9.87 -37.86
C SER A 679 51.46 9.71 -39.15
N MET A 680 52.12 9.28 -40.22
CA MET A 680 51.49 9.09 -41.53
C MET A 680 51.05 7.64 -41.68
N HIS A 681 49.76 7.41 -41.98
CA HIS A 681 49.16 6.08 -41.87
C HIS A 681 48.65 5.50 -43.19
N ASP A 682 48.04 6.34 -44.03
CA ASP A 682 47.39 5.93 -45.27
C ASP A 682 47.75 6.90 -46.40
N SER A 683 47.88 6.37 -47.62
CA SER A 683 47.89 7.14 -48.84
C SER A 683 47.19 6.35 -49.96
N GLY A 684 46.86 7.02 -51.06
CA GLY A 684 46.32 6.38 -52.23
C GLY A 684 46.20 7.30 -53.44
N LEU A 685 46.01 6.68 -54.60
CA LEU A 685 45.54 7.34 -55.81
C LEU A 685 44.02 7.19 -55.91
N LEU A 686 43.33 8.13 -56.55
CA LEU A 686 41.92 8.01 -56.91
C LEU A 686 41.76 8.00 -58.43
N SER A 687 40.76 7.28 -58.92
CA SER A 687 40.35 7.38 -60.32
C SER A 687 39.56 8.67 -60.52
N TYR A 688 39.81 9.35 -61.64
CA TYR A 688 39.15 10.63 -61.93
C TYR A 688 37.68 10.41 -62.35
N ALA A 689 36.75 10.59 -61.40
CA ALA A 689 35.31 10.56 -61.64
C ALA A 689 34.57 11.36 -60.53
N PRO A 690 33.50 12.11 -60.86
CA PRO A 690 32.82 12.97 -59.89
C PRO A 690 32.13 12.20 -58.77
N ASN A 691 31.97 12.86 -57.61
CA ASN A 691 31.18 12.44 -56.45
C ASN A 691 31.57 11.09 -55.85
N GLN A 692 32.88 10.79 -55.75
CA GLN A 692 33.34 9.60 -55.03
C GLN A 692 33.36 9.82 -53.51
N THR A 693 33.06 8.75 -52.77
CA THR A 693 33.38 8.66 -51.34
C THR A 693 34.59 7.76 -51.14
N LEU A 694 35.69 8.31 -50.67
CA LEU A 694 36.81 7.54 -50.13
C LEU A 694 36.39 7.00 -48.75
N VAL A 695 36.35 5.68 -48.59
CA VAL A 695 36.14 5.03 -47.29
C VAL A 695 37.42 4.33 -46.86
N LYS A 696 37.85 4.55 -45.63
CA LYS A 696 38.94 3.82 -44.98
C LYS A 696 38.51 3.25 -43.65
N ASP A 697 38.77 1.96 -43.48
CA ASP A 697 38.50 1.19 -42.28
C ASP A 697 39.82 0.87 -41.57
N TYR A 698 39.88 1.14 -40.27
CA TYR A 698 41.02 0.98 -39.38
C TYR A 698 40.77 -0.04 -38.27
N THR A 699 39.59 -0.67 -38.21
CA THR A 699 39.23 -1.69 -37.20
C THR A 699 40.27 -2.80 -37.08
N ASN A 700 40.88 -3.19 -38.21
CA ASN A 700 41.88 -4.26 -38.30
C ASN A 700 43.33 -3.81 -37.98
N ARG A 701 43.56 -2.55 -37.55
CA ARG A 701 44.89 -2.11 -37.10
C ARG A 701 45.19 -2.57 -35.67
N THR A 702 46.48 -2.71 -35.35
CA THR A 702 46.95 -2.98 -33.98
C THR A 702 46.41 -1.91 -33.01
N GLY A 703 45.61 -2.34 -32.03
CA GLY A 703 44.88 -1.44 -31.12
C GLY A 703 43.40 -1.19 -31.49
N GLY A 704 42.93 -1.74 -32.61
CA GLY A 704 41.51 -1.69 -33.02
C GLY A 704 41.09 -0.38 -33.70
N GLY A 705 42.04 0.44 -34.16
CA GLY A 705 41.81 1.75 -34.79
C GLY A 705 43.08 2.59 -34.83
N LEU A 706 42.93 3.88 -35.13
CA LEU A 706 43.96 4.91 -34.99
C LEU A 706 43.65 5.81 -33.79
N THR A 707 44.43 5.74 -32.72
CA THR A 707 44.30 6.69 -31.59
C THR A 707 44.86 8.05 -31.99
N ALA A 708 44.03 9.09 -31.98
CA ALA A 708 44.42 10.44 -32.40
C ALA A 708 43.61 11.50 -31.64
N ARG A 709 44.24 12.65 -31.35
CA ARG A 709 43.49 13.89 -31.05
C ARG A 709 43.31 14.74 -32.30
N TYR A 710 44.30 14.75 -33.19
CA TYR A 710 44.31 15.56 -34.39
C TYR A 710 44.37 14.67 -35.62
N ILE A 711 43.56 14.99 -36.61
CA ILE A 711 43.58 14.36 -37.94
C ILE A 711 44.06 15.40 -38.94
N ARG A 712 44.83 14.99 -39.94
CA ARG A 712 45.11 15.82 -41.11
C ARG A 712 44.95 15.02 -42.39
N PHE A 713 44.04 15.48 -43.23
CA PHE A 713 43.79 14.93 -44.56
C PHE A 713 44.51 15.82 -45.58
N TYR A 714 45.34 15.19 -46.42
CA TYR A 714 46.18 15.84 -47.42
C TYR A 714 45.75 15.45 -48.82
N VAL A 715 45.84 16.40 -49.75
CA VAL A 715 45.54 16.23 -51.17
C VAL A 715 46.64 16.88 -51.99
N ALA A 716 47.13 16.15 -52.99
CA ALA A 716 48.30 16.57 -53.77
C ALA A 716 48.19 16.08 -55.22
N GLY A 717 48.68 16.91 -56.14
CA GLY A 717 48.75 16.57 -57.56
C GLY A 717 48.99 17.79 -58.43
N ASN A 718 49.21 17.50 -59.72
CA ASN A 718 49.08 18.43 -60.82
C ASN A 718 47.81 18.01 -61.57
N PHE A 719 46.90 18.92 -61.90
CA PHE A 719 45.53 18.57 -62.37
C PHE A 719 45.33 18.81 -63.88
N PRO A 720 45.88 17.98 -64.79
CA PRO A 720 45.81 18.21 -66.24
C PRO A 720 44.37 18.16 -66.75
N GLY A 721 43.83 19.32 -67.11
CA GLY A 721 42.47 19.49 -67.64
C GLY A 721 41.49 20.20 -66.70
N LEU A 722 41.92 20.56 -65.47
CA LEU A 722 41.10 21.31 -64.52
C LEU A 722 41.57 22.75 -64.34
N THR A 723 40.60 23.65 -64.18
CA THR A 723 40.84 25.09 -63.99
C THR A 723 40.92 25.49 -62.51
N ASN A 724 40.30 24.71 -61.62
CA ASN A 724 40.00 25.11 -60.23
C ASN A 724 40.49 24.14 -59.13
N GLY A 725 41.28 23.10 -59.47
CA GLY A 725 41.78 22.11 -58.51
C GLY A 725 40.72 21.08 -58.07
N SER A 726 40.90 20.45 -56.91
CA SER A 726 39.98 19.41 -56.42
C SER A 726 39.00 19.90 -55.38
N GLN A 727 37.79 19.32 -55.40
CA GLN A 727 36.67 19.64 -54.54
C GLN A 727 36.48 18.56 -53.45
N VAL A 728 36.76 18.90 -52.20
CA VAL A 728 36.46 18.07 -51.01
C VAL A 728 35.23 18.64 -50.34
N CYS A 729 34.24 17.82 -49.96
CA CYS A 729 32.95 18.29 -49.44
C CYS A 729 32.64 17.88 -47.99
N ASP A 730 33.04 16.68 -47.55
CA ASP A 730 32.82 16.25 -46.15
C ASP A 730 33.93 15.28 -45.70
N ILE A 731 34.34 15.36 -44.44
CA ILE A 731 35.32 14.47 -43.78
C ILE A 731 34.70 13.94 -42.49
N ARG A 732 34.29 12.68 -42.52
CA ARG A 732 33.59 11.99 -41.43
C ARG A 732 34.52 11.00 -40.73
N LEU A 733 34.37 10.90 -39.42
CA LEU A 733 35.20 10.05 -38.55
C LEU A 733 34.30 9.26 -37.61
N TYR A 734 34.64 7.98 -37.38
CA TYR A 734 33.84 7.07 -36.54
C TYR A 734 34.71 6.26 -35.57
N ARG A 735 34.12 5.82 -34.46
CA ARG A 735 34.78 5.11 -33.33
C ARG A 735 34.37 3.64 -33.15
#